data_AF-F4PYM4-F1
#
_entry.id   AF-F4PYM4-F1
#
_cell.length_a   1.000
_cell.length_b   1.000
_cell.length_c   1.000
_cell.angle_alpha   90.00
_cell.angle_beta   90.00
_cell.angle_gamma   90.00
#
_symmetry.space_group_name_H-M   'P 1'
#
loop_
_entity.id
_entity.type
_entity.pdbx_description
1 polymer ?
#
loop_
_entity_poly.entity_id
_entity_poly.type
_entity_poly.pdbx_seq_one_letter_code
_entity_poly.pdbx_strand_id
1 'polypeptide(L)'
;MNTYYLLLLLLSIIFYIQTSWAQTCAPGYVAGPGGCLTGYSSNLKTYKCRNADFTYDYSVITASTAPATCPGGYTVEYEISITNSRIVSIAHCQVNEQSVARSFMVIGNGEGTPSCPVGEQMLADGPLDYVNYPQYRYLIIETCTNGFGKHITTMGILPTESMCGADLYQRSVYDMGLLYSCPAICQNGGTCNNGICTCTLQWTGTDCTTDVNECLTLNGGCNQTCTNTQGGRTCSCGAGYTTSDGGVTCDDVNECLTANGGCSQTCTNIPGGRTCSCLAGYSTSDNGLTCNDVNECLNANGGCPQECENTPGSHTCHCFPGYTSPDNGLTCNDVDECLVNNGGCEYTCNNTAGDYECSCPPGTVLSPDGLHCQLPPPFIQSTTPVFINGGVLTINGTYLGSTYSTISINLGRYHCTNIQIITEHTQLTCKLPSNLIPSTEFFQVQVNQSVSNDYYITIEDLTEPECPENCNGGNGECTKLGCQCKVPWTGPSCKEEVIDTNPNPTNPTQPEITTDYKISIIAIQELDIEDTVTENHNLTAIGWSMTLNDTLNGHWTYNVSLGSNHSTLTATYDYIKEQGGRNYTFSGQQFTLNQYSLKLSMSVHNWPFKSKMNSVRVLIKVESQNTDPCASSSPPPTTQPTPSSISTLVHNALSGMSSRFLSIAQVDDRNIIGRVNQVSIDDYSVVIGTSLPYFNHYGAIDPDFSIFLRVDDGTTSNNDKCGDSKNDNWKIIVGVVIGGVGAAAIVTGSVMLIKKKRNTSIQKKEMNRKLQKLNS
;
A
#
# COMPACT_ATOMS: atom_id res chain seq x y z
N MET A 1 -26.96 70.26 -34.50
CA MET A 1 -28.34 70.70 -34.19
C MET A 1 -28.40 70.94 -32.70
N ASN A 2 -27.94 72.11 -32.28
CA ASN A 2 -28.69 73.36 -32.13
C ASN A 2 -29.49 73.36 -30.82
N THR A 3 -28.98 73.94 -29.73
CA THR A 3 -28.99 75.39 -29.41
C THR A 3 -30.38 76.05 -29.31
N TYR A 4 -31.44 75.28 -29.01
CA TYR A 4 -32.78 75.85 -28.78
C TYR A 4 -33.37 75.66 -27.37
N TYR A 5 -32.74 74.90 -26.47
CA TYR A 5 -33.29 74.68 -25.11
C TYR A 5 -32.62 75.52 -23.99
N LEU A 6 -31.52 76.20 -24.28
CA LEU A 6 -30.79 77.01 -23.29
C LEU A 6 -31.31 78.46 -23.17
N LEU A 7 -32.24 78.89 -24.03
CA LEU A 7 -32.76 80.26 -24.05
C LEU A 7 -34.09 80.44 -23.28
N LEU A 8 -34.74 79.35 -22.85
CA LEU A 8 -35.96 79.40 -22.02
C LEU A 8 -35.66 79.35 -20.51
N LEU A 9 -34.39 79.17 -20.14
CA LEU A 9 -33.88 79.13 -18.77
C LEU A 9 -33.49 80.52 -18.21
N LEU A 10 -33.69 81.61 -18.96
CA LEU A 10 -33.18 82.95 -18.61
C LEU A 10 -34.23 84.07 -18.54
N LEU A 11 -35.52 83.79 -18.76
CA LEU A 11 -36.57 84.83 -18.83
C LEU A 11 -37.68 84.76 -17.78
N SER A 12 -37.61 83.86 -16.80
CA SER A 12 -38.57 83.83 -15.67
C SER A 12 -37.94 84.06 -14.28
N ILE A 13 -36.62 84.36 -14.22
CA ILE A 13 -35.88 84.65 -12.98
C ILE A 13 -35.75 86.17 -12.71
N ILE A 14 -36.32 87.05 -13.54
CA ILE A 14 -36.23 88.51 -13.36
C ILE A 14 -37.62 89.13 -13.24
N PHE A 15 -38.36 88.73 -12.21
CA PHE A 15 -39.32 89.64 -11.56
C PHE A 15 -39.36 89.29 -10.07
N TYR A 16 -38.73 90.17 -9.28
CA TYR A 16 -38.97 90.41 -7.86
C TYR A 16 -38.23 89.56 -6.81
N ILE A 17 -36.96 89.93 -6.60
CA ILE A 17 -36.31 89.85 -5.29
C ILE A 17 -36.77 91.06 -4.46
N GLN A 18 -37.40 90.84 -3.31
CA GLN A 18 -37.20 91.71 -2.14
C GLN A 18 -37.18 90.87 -0.85
N THR A 19 -36.02 90.90 -0.22
CA THR A 19 -35.62 90.30 1.05
C THR A 19 -36.47 90.79 2.23
N SER A 20 -36.65 89.97 3.28
CA SER A 20 -35.87 90.13 4.53
C SER A 20 -36.40 89.33 5.75
N TRP A 21 -35.44 88.88 6.59
CA TRP A 21 -35.53 88.31 7.96
C TRP A 21 -35.99 86.85 8.14
N ALA A 22 -35.05 85.92 8.02
CA ALA A 22 -35.15 84.60 8.66
C ALA A 22 -34.72 84.72 10.14
N GLN A 23 -35.66 84.57 11.09
CA GLN A 23 -35.33 84.25 12.48
C GLN A 23 -35.03 82.75 12.58
N THR A 24 -33.89 82.38 13.14
CA THR A 24 -33.51 80.98 13.40
C THR A 24 -34.14 80.51 14.73
N CYS A 25 -35.06 79.54 14.67
CA CYS A 25 -35.63 78.86 15.85
C CYS A 25 -34.92 77.51 16.11
N ALA A 26 -34.96 77.00 17.36
CA ALA A 26 -34.38 75.71 17.74
C ALA A 26 -35.08 74.52 17.02
N PRO A 27 -34.46 73.31 16.97
CA PRO A 27 -35.07 72.15 16.31
C PRO A 27 -36.47 71.83 16.88
N GLY A 28 -37.50 71.82 16.03
CA GLY A 28 -38.90 71.61 16.42
C GLY A 28 -39.81 72.84 16.38
N TYR A 29 -39.32 74.00 15.92
CA TYR A 29 -40.05 75.28 15.86
C TYR A 29 -39.99 75.91 14.45
N VAL A 30 -41.03 76.64 14.04
CA VAL A 30 -41.08 77.41 12.77
C VAL A 30 -41.30 78.90 13.08
N ALA A 31 -40.59 79.79 12.37
CA ALA A 31 -40.64 81.24 12.60
C ALA A 31 -41.83 81.92 11.89
N GLY A 32 -42.50 82.87 12.57
CA GLY A 32 -43.55 83.74 12.02
C GLY A 32 -43.52 85.15 12.65
N PRO A 33 -44.37 86.12 12.21
CA PRO A 33 -44.21 87.57 12.49
C PRO A 33 -44.45 88.04 13.94
N GLY A 34 -44.35 87.14 14.93
CA GLY A 34 -44.52 87.43 16.35
C GLY A 34 -43.70 86.52 17.29
N GLY A 35 -42.72 85.77 16.76
CA GLY A 35 -41.88 84.83 17.52
C GLY A 35 -42.04 83.37 17.08
N CYS A 36 -41.29 82.46 17.72
CA CYS A 36 -41.31 81.01 17.42
C CYS A 36 -42.54 80.35 18.08
N LEU A 37 -43.32 79.57 17.31
CA LEU A 37 -44.56 78.90 17.79
C LEU A 37 -44.44 77.35 17.69
N THR A 38 -45.08 76.63 18.62
CA THR A 38 -45.03 75.16 18.79
C THR A 38 -46.19 74.44 18.07
N GLY A 39 -45.98 73.18 17.66
CA GLY A 39 -47.09 72.21 17.55
C GLY A 39 -46.95 71.06 16.54
N TYR A 40 -46.73 69.85 17.05
CA TYR A 40 -47.19 68.57 16.48
C TYR A 40 -47.99 67.83 17.57
N SER A 41 -49.13 67.20 17.24
CA SER A 41 -49.53 65.87 17.75
C SER A 41 -50.89 65.39 17.18
N SER A 42 -50.94 64.08 16.95
CA SER A 42 -52.07 63.21 16.62
C SER A 42 -52.81 62.73 17.88
N ASN A 43 -54.15 62.76 17.89
CA ASN A 43 -55.06 61.72 18.44
C ASN A 43 -56.50 62.26 18.57
N LEU A 44 -57.32 62.02 17.53
CA LEU A 44 -58.78 62.16 17.60
C LEU A 44 -59.35 60.86 18.18
N LYS A 45 -60.37 60.95 19.04
CA LYS A 45 -61.13 59.78 19.51
C LYS A 45 -62.56 59.83 18.97
N THR A 46 -63.05 58.68 18.55
CA THR A 46 -64.39 58.52 17.98
C THR A 46 -65.14 57.47 18.79
N TYR A 47 -66.38 57.77 19.15
CA TYR A 47 -67.21 56.86 19.94
C TYR A 47 -68.52 56.55 19.23
N LYS A 48 -68.98 55.30 19.34
CA LYS A 48 -70.32 54.89 18.92
C LYS A 48 -71.30 55.07 20.07
N CYS A 49 -72.29 55.95 19.86
CA CYS A 49 -73.43 56.14 20.74
C CYS A 49 -74.68 55.52 20.09
N ARG A 50 -75.56 54.95 20.91
CA ARG A 50 -76.87 54.48 20.49
C ARG A 50 -77.92 55.40 21.08
N ASN A 51 -78.83 55.87 20.22
CA ASN A 51 -79.95 56.72 20.61
C ASN A 51 -80.73 56.06 21.78
N ALA A 52 -81.23 56.87 22.72
CA ALA A 52 -81.97 56.43 23.91
C ALA A 52 -83.15 55.48 23.61
N ASP A 53 -83.74 55.56 22.42
CA ASP A 53 -84.85 54.71 21.97
C ASP A 53 -84.40 53.45 21.19
N PHE A 54 -83.09 53.19 21.11
CA PHE A 54 -82.45 52.04 20.45
C PHE A 54 -82.69 51.88 18.94
N THR A 55 -83.09 52.95 18.25
CA THR A 55 -83.50 52.88 16.83
C THR A 55 -82.33 52.94 15.83
N TYR A 56 -81.20 53.57 16.18
CA TYR A 56 -79.99 53.58 15.37
C TYR A 56 -78.73 53.92 16.16
N ASP A 57 -77.58 53.53 15.60
CA ASP A 57 -76.24 53.84 16.13
C ASP A 57 -75.61 54.97 15.32
N TYR A 58 -74.92 55.89 16.00
CA TYR A 58 -74.21 56.99 15.36
C TYR A 58 -72.84 57.22 16.00
N SER A 59 -71.96 57.93 15.29
CA SER A 59 -70.58 58.16 15.72
C SER A 59 -70.36 59.63 16.07
N VAL A 60 -69.78 59.88 17.25
CA VAL A 60 -69.44 61.23 17.72
C VAL A 60 -67.92 61.39 17.75
N ILE A 61 -67.43 62.47 17.15
CA ILE A 61 -66.03 62.86 17.20
C ILE A 61 -65.92 64.07 18.13
N THR A 62 -65.25 63.89 19.27
CA THR A 62 -65.05 64.97 20.24
C THR A 62 -63.67 65.58 20.11
N ALA A 63 -63.60 66.89 19.95
CA ALA A 63 -62.37 67.67 20.10
C ALA A 63 -62.65 68.84 21.05
N SER A 64 -61.73 69.09 21.99
CA SER A 64 -61.80 70.26 22.87
C SER A 64 -60.78 71.29 22.38
N THR A 65 -61.23 72.47 21.98
CA THR A 65 -60.33 73.57 21.66
C THR A 65 -60.84 74.86 22.28
N ALA A 66 -59.91 75.65 22.82
CA ALA A 66 -60.17 77.07 23.02
C ALA A 66 -60.29 77.78 21.65
N PRO A 67 -61.19 78.75 21.48
CA PRO A 67 -61.37 79.43 20.20
C PRO A 67 -60.11 80.22 19.81
N ALA A 68 -59.73 80.18 18.53
CA ALA A 68 -58.74 81.10 17.99
C ALA A 68 -59.32 82.52 18.03
N THR A 69 -58.64 83.46 18.68
CA THR A 69 -59.08 84.86 18.74
C THR A 69 -58.33 85.69 17.71
N CYS A 70 -59.06 86.30 16.77
CA CYS A 70 -58.49 87.31 15.88
C CYS A 70 -58.44 88.68 16.58
N PRO A 71 -57.49 89.57 16.24
CA PRO A 71 -57.51 90.96 16.69
C PRO A 71 -58.83 91.67 16.29
N GLY A 72 -59.20 92.72 17.02
CA GLY A 72 -60.47 93.42 16.83
C GLY A 72 -60.68 93.90 15.38
N GLY A 73 -61.84 93.54 14.81
CA GLY A 73 -62.23 93.88 13.43
C GLY A 73 -62.13 92.74 12.42
N TYR A 74 -61.64 91.56 12.80
CA TYR A 74 -61.51 90.38 11.93
C TYR A 74 -62.44 89.24 12.36
N THR A 75 -62.95 88.47 11.40
CA THR A 75 -63.75 87.25 11.63
C THR A 75 -62.92 85.99 11.40
N VAL A 76 -63.11 84.98 12.24
CA VAL A 76 -62.48 83.66 12.09
C VAL A 76 -63.29 82.84 11.09
N GLU A 77 -62.66 82.35 10.03
CA GLU A 77 -63.22 81.34 9.12
C GLU A 77 -62.45 80.03 9.21
N TYR A 78 -63.15 78.93 8.96
CA TYR A 78 -62.59 77.58 8.97
C TYR A 78 -62.65 76.98 7.57
N GLU A 79 -61.51 76.55 7.06
CA GLU A 79 -61.39 75.80 5.80
C GLU A 79 -61.12 74.33 6.13
N ILE A 80 -62.00 73.44 5.65
CA ILE A 80 -61.89 72.00 5.91
C ILE A 80 -61.52 71.29 4.63
N SER A 81 -60.45 70.49 4.68
CA SER A 81 -60.06 69.58 3.62
C SER A 81 -60.20 68.13 4.08
N ILE A 82 -60.88 67.34 3.26
CA ILE A 82 -61.10 65.91 3.50
C ILE A 82 -60.36 65.16 2.40
N THR A 83 -59.43 64.30 2.79
CA THR A 83 -58.79 63.31 1.91
C THR A 83 -59.06 61.92 2.46
N ASN A 84 -58.84 60.87 1.66
CA ASN A 84 -59.28 59.47 1.86
C ASN A 84 -58.89 58.75 3.18
N SER A 85 -58.44 59.46 4.22
CA SER A 85 -58.40 58.96 5.61
C SER A 85 -58.26 60.03 6.71
N ARG A 86 -58.36 61.34 6.42
CA ARG A 86 -58.16 62.41 7.44
C ARG A 86 -59.03 63.65 7.17
N ILE A 87 -59.57 64.23 8.25
CA ILE A 87 -60.22 65.55 8.25
C ILE A 87 -59.20 66.57 8.77
N VAL A 88 -58.91 67.60 7.99
CA VAL A 88 -58.03 68.71 8.38
C VAL A 88 -58.87 69.98 8.44
N SER A 89 -58.84 70.69 9.56
CA SER A 89 -59.47 72.01 9.71
C SER A 89 -58.40 73.08 9.90
N ILE A 90 -58.46 74.14 9.09
CA ILE A 90 -57.55 75.28 9.12
C ILE A 90 -58.37 76.51 9.48
N ALA A 91 -58.04 77.18 10.58
CA ALA A 91 -58.65 78.48 10.92
C ALA A 91 -57.81 79.62 10.31
N HIS A 92 -58.48 80.61 9.72
CA HIS A 92 -57.83 81.82 9.24
C HIS A 92 -58.65 83.07 9.57
N CYS A 93 -57.97 84.20 9.82
CA CYS A 93 -58.64 85.48 10.06
C CYS A 93 -58.88 86.19 8.71
N GLN A 94 -60.12 86.62 8.46
CA GLN A 94 -60.52 87.35 7.26
C GLN A 94 -61.02 88.76 7.59
N VAL A 95 -60.79 89.69 6.67
CA VAL A 95 -61.45 91.01 6.56
C VAL A 95 -61.76 91.24 5.08
N ASN A 96 -63.01 91.59 4.75
CA ASN A 96 -63.45 91.96 3.41
C ASN A 96 -63.00 90.95 2.30
N GLU A 97 -63.23 89.66 2.53
CA GLU A 97 -63.03 88.55 1.56
C GLU A 97 -61.58 88.30 1.09
N GLN A 98 -60.57 88.90 1.73
CA GLN A 98 -59.15 88.56 1.50
C GLN A 98 -58.49 87.95 2.75
N SER A 99 -57.86 86.79 2.57
CA SER A 99 -57.14 86.04 3.62
C SER A 99 -55.75 86.66 3.87
N VAL A 100 -55.49 87.14 5.09
CA VAL A 100 -54.29 87.96 5.37
C VAL A 100 -53.20 87.21 6.16
N ALA A 101 -53.47 85.99 6.65
CA ALA A 101 -52.45 85.07 7.17
C ALA A 101 -52.95 83.61 7.10
N ARG A 102 -52.13 82.70 6.55
CA ARG A 102 -52.38 81.25 6.59
C ARG A 102 -51.33 80.58 7.43
N SER A 103 -51.74 80.00 8.56
CA SER A 103 -51.30 78.72 9.12
C SER A 103 -51.37 78.77 10.64
N PHE A 104 -52.37 78.12 11.26
CA PHE A 104 -52.21 77.32 12.47
C PHE A 104 -53.28 76.21 12.49
N MET A 105 -52.85 74.99 12.77
CA MET A 105 -53.70 73.85 13.12
C MET A 105 -53.81 73.85 14.64
N VAL A 106 -55.03 73.93 15.18
CA VAL A 106 -55.28 73.85 16.62
C VAL A 106 -56.16 72.64 16.90
N ILE A 107 -55.61 71.62 17.57
CA ILE A 107 -56.41 70.68 18.38
C ILE A 107 -55.69 70.52 19.72
N GLY A 108 -56.32 70.98 20.79
CA GLY A 108 -55.79 70.96 22.15
C GLY A 108 -56.23 69.72 22.93
N ASN A 109 -55.54 69.45 24.03
CA ASN A 109 -55.95 68.47 25.02
C ASN A 109 -57.12 69.02 25.84
N GLY A 110 -58.30 68.42 25.71
CA GLY A 110 -59.32 68.53 26.72
C GLY A 110 -59.28 67.31 27.64
N GLU A 111 -58.81 67.49 28.87
CA GLU A 111 -59.17 66.61 29.98
C GLU A 111 -60.67 66.83 30.27
N GLY A 112 -61.51 66.12 29.53
CA GLY A 112 -62.93 65.99 29.81
C GLY A 112 -63.30 64.53 29.56
N THR A 113 -63.92 63.86 30.54
CA THR A 113 -64.39 62.49 30.37
C THR A 113 -65.41 62.44 29.23
N PRO A 114 -65.20 61.64 28.18
CA PRO A 114 -66.15 61.54 27.06
C PRO A 114 -67.46 60.92 27.56
N SER A 115 -68.59 61.53 27.22
CA SER A 115 -69.93 60.97 27.51
C SER A 115 -70.84 61.18 26.30
N CYS A 116 -71.66 60.18 25.96
CA CYS A 116 -72.80 60.38 25.06
C CYS A 116 -73.77 61.38 25.73
N PRO A 117 -74.64 62.06 24.95
CA PRO A 117 -75.66 62.94 25.52
C PRO A 117 -76.48 62.25 26.62
N VAL A 118 -76.93 63.03 27.61
CA VAL A 118 -77.58 62.50 28.82
C VAL A 118 -78.81 61.66 28.46
N GLY A 119 -78.78 60.37 28.79
CA GLY A 119 -79.87 59.41 28.51
C GLY A 119 -79.52 58.29 27.53
N GLU A 120 -78.34 58.33 26.90
CA GLU A 120 -77.94 57.38 25.86
C GLU A 120 -76.84 56.38 26.28
N GLN A 121 -76.75 55.23 25.60
CA GLN A 121 -75.82 54.14 25.95
C GLN A 121 -74.57 54.13 25.05
N MET A 122 -73.38 54.10 25.69
CA MET A 122 -72.08 54.01 25.01
C MET A 122 -71.72 52.55 24.69
N LEU A 123 -71.34 52.26 23.44
CA LEU A 123 -71.23 50.87 22.97
C LEU A 123 -69.80 50.31 22.84
N ALA A 124 -68.76 51.09 22.49
CA ALA A 124 -67.30 50.78 22.57
C ALA A 124 -66.43 51.80 21.78
N ASP A 125 -65.10 51.76 21.99
CA ASP A 125 -64.04 52.54 21.31
C ASP A 125 -63.46 51.71 20.13
N GLY A 126 -63.39 52.27 18.91
CA GLY A 126 -62.93 51.55 17.70
C GLY A 126 -62.88 52.39 16.41
N PRO A 127 -62.06 52.01 15.41
CA PRO A 127 -61.77 52.84 14.23
C PRO A 127 -63.00 53.05 13.32
N LEU A 128 -63.11 54.26 12.77
CA LEU A 128 -64.13 54.67 11.80
C LEU A 128 -64.01 53.88 10.49
N ASP A 129 -65.03 53.08 10.16
CA ASP A 129 -65.20 52.50 8.83
C ASP A 129 -66.39 53.17 8.13
N TYR A 130 -66.10 54.12 7.24
CA TYR A 130 -67.07 55.05 6.67
C TYR A 130 -67.81 54.48 5.43
N VAL A 131 -67.48 53.25 5.01
CA VAL A 131 -67.81 52.74 3.68
C VAL A 131 -69.19 52.05 3.61
N ASN A 132 -69.87 51.83 4.75
CA ASN A 132 -71.09 50.98 4.79
C ASN A 132 -72.42 51.69 5.11
N TYR A 133 -72.51 53.03 5.09
CA TYR A 133 -73.77 53.74 5.39
C TYR A 133 -74.13 54.82 4.34
N PRO A 134 -74.83 54.46 3.25
CA PRO A 134 -75.20 55.39 2.17
C PRO A 134 -76.33 56.38 2.51
N GLN A 135 -76.83 56.37 3.75
CA GLN A 135 -77.98 57.18 4.21
C GLN A 135 -77.61 58.49 4.91
N TYR A 136 -76.31 58.81 5.03
CA TYR A 136 -75.85 60.04 5.68
C TYR A 136 -75.20 60.98 4.65
N ARG A 137 -75.94 62.01 4.25
CA ARG A 137 -75.58 62.93 3.15
C ARG A 137 -74.93 64.24 3.61
N TYR A 138 -75.06 64.60 4.89
CA TYR A 138 -74.68 65.91 5.40
C TYR A 138 -73.68 65.78 6.56
N LEU A 139 -72.61 66.60 6.54
CA LEU A 139 -71.73 66.81 7.68
C LEU A 139 -72.21 68.06 8.42
N ILE A 140 -72.49 67.92 9.72
CA ILE A 140 -73.02 69.00 10.56
C ILE A 140 -71.96 69.36 11.61
N ILE A 141 -71.67 70.66 11.71
CA ILE A 141 -70.77 71.22 12.71
C ILE A 141 -71.56 72.23 13.54
N GLU A 142 -71.60 72.02 14.85
CA GLU A 142 -72.37 72.85 15.78
C GLU A 142 -71.50 73.32 16.93
N THR A 143 -71.57 74.61 17.25
CA THR A 143 -70.94 75.20 18.43
C THR A 143 -71.99 75.38 19.52
N CYS A 144 -71.79 74.74 20.67
CA CYS A 144 -72.65 74.78 21.83
C CYS A 144 -72.05 75.68 22.93
N THR A 145 -72.86 76.17 23.85
CA THR A 145 -72.38 76.85 25.06
C THR A 145 -72.47 75.90 26.24
N ASN A 146 -71.39 75.70 26.99
CA ASN A 146 -71.43 74.83 28.17
C ASN A 146 -72.06 75.55 29.38
N GLY A 147 -72.36 74.81 30.45
CA GLY A 147 -72.96 75.35 31.69
C GLY A 147 -72.15 76.42 32.44
N PHE A 148 -70.95 76.79 31.96
CA PHE A 148 -70.12 77.89 32.48
C PHE A 148 -70.02 79.09 31.51
N GLY A 149 -70.82 79.12 30.43
CA GLY A 149 -70.85 80.22 29.46
C GLY A 149 -69.73 80.20 28.42
N LYS A 150 -68.99 79.09 28.28
CA LYS A 150 -67.89 78.95 27.32
C LYS A 150 -68.32 78.14 26.11
N HIS A 151 -67.95 78.58 24.90
CA HIS A 151 -68.30 77.90 23.66
C HIS A 151 -67.42 76.66 23.41
N ILE A 152 -68.05 75.58 22.92
CA ILE A 152 -67.44 74.29 22.55
C ILE A 152 -67.99 73.87 21.17
N THR A 153 -67.15 73.39 20.26
CA THR A 153 -67.59 72.94 18.92
C THR A 153 -67.62 71.41 18.84
N THR A 154 -68.71 70.88 18.29
CA THR A 154 -68.97 69.45 18.07
C THR A 154 -69.16 69.18 16.58
N MET A 155 -68.79 67.98 16.14
CA MET A 155 -68.96 67.55 14.75
C MET A 155 -69.50 66.13 14.68
N GLY A 156 -70.49 65.92 13.82
CA GLY A 156 -71.17 64.65 13.69
C GLY A 156 -71.87 64.48 12.35
N ILE A 157 -72.21 63.24 12.05
CA ILE A 157 -72.83 62.81 10.80
C ILE A 157 -74.16 62.18 11.15
N LEU A 158 -75.23 62.96 11.02
CA LEU A 158 -76.58 62.61 11.47
C LEU A 158 -77.63 63.05 10.45
N PRO A 159 -78.79 62.37 10.40
CA PRO A 159 -79.95 62.86 9.68
C PRO A 159 -80.70 63.84 10.61
N THR A 160 -80.39 65.11 10.50
CA THR A 160 -81.27 66.27 10.83
C THR A 160 -81.54 66.71 12.28
N GLU A 161 -81.17 65.99 13.34
CA GLU A 161 -81.32 66.51 14.73
C GLU A 161 -80.09 67.31 15.22
N SER A 162 -80.31 68.29 16.12
CA SER A 162 -79.26 69.16 16.70
C SER A 162 -78.45 68.39 17.75
N MET A 163 -77.12 68.46 17.65
CA MET A 163 -76.19 67.83 18.59
C MET A 163 -76.06 68.60 19.91
N CYS A 164 -76.31 69.91 19.89
CA CYS A 164 -76.22 70.79 21.07
C CYS A 164 -77.51 70.89 21.89
N GLY A 165 -78.63 70.33 21.42
CA GLY A 165 -79.93 70.57 22.03
C GLY A 165 -80.30 72.06 22.05
N ALA A 166 -80.67 72.59 23.23
CA ALA A 166 -81.15 73.97 23.41
C ALA A 166 -80.04 75.04 23.53
N ASP A 167 -78.77 74.64 23.74
CA ASP A 167 -77.65 75.56 24.00
C ASP A 167 -76.81 75.86 22.74
N LEU A 168 -77.45 75.83 21.57
CA LEU A 168 -76.83 76.02 20.26
C LEU A 168 -76.46 77.49 20.02
N TYR A 169 -75.18 77.74 19.73
CA TYR A 169 -74.65 79.07 19.43
C TYR A 169 -74.47 79.30 17.91
N GLN A 170 -73.96 78.31 17.16
CA GLN A 170 -73.83 78.40 15.70
C GLN A 170 -73.87 77.01 15.06
N ARG A 171 -74.49 76.89 13.87
CA ARG A 171 -74.57 75.64 13.09
C ARG A 171 -74.19 75.87 11.63
N SER A 172 -73.35 74.98 11.11
CA SER A 172 -73.00 74.89 9.68
C SER A 172 -73.28 73.49 9.16
N VAL A 173 -73.95 73.39 8.01
CA VAL A 173 -74.30 72.12 7.37
C VAL A 173 -73.66 72.07 5.99
N TYR A 174 -72.88 71.03 5.73
CA TYR A 174 -72.22 70.80 4.45
C TYR A 174 -72.84 69.59 3.75
N ASP A 175 -73.42 69.79 2.55
CA ASP A 175 -73.85 68.69 1.68
C ASP A 175 -72.62 68.07 1.03
N MET A 176 -72.34 66.80 1.34
CA MET A 176 -71.23 66.08 0.71
C MET A 176 -71.60 65.53 -0.68
N GLY A 177 -72.74 65.95 -1.24
CA GLY A 177 -73.37 65.46 -2.46
C GLY A 177 -72.76 65.87 -3.80
N LEU A 178 -71.44 65.95 -3.94
CA LEU A 178 -70.77 66.06 -5.26
C LEU A 178 -69.40 65.34 -5.29
N LEU A 179 -69.42 64.00 -5.30
CA LEU A 179 -68.28 63.16 -5.73
C LEU A 179 -68.70 62.04 -6.69
N TYR A 180 -69.90 62.13 -7.28
CA TYR A 180 -70.43 61.18 -8.25
C TYR A 180 -70.37 61.75 -9.68
N SER A 181 -69.18 61.77 -10.26
CA SER A 181 -68.99 61.83 -11.72
C SER A 181 -67.79 60.94 -12.05
N CYS A 182 -68.01 59.82 -12.77
CA CYS A 182 -67.01 58.78 -13.08
C CYS A 182 -65.70 59.43 -13.63
N PRO A 183 -64.60 59.56 -12.83
CA PRO A 183 -63.33 60.10 -13.33
C PRO A 183 -62.31 58.99 -13.64
N ALA A 184 -62.69 57.70 -13.54
CA ALA A 184 -61.80 56.57 -13.79
C ALA A 184 -62.48 55.50 -14.65
N ILE A 185 -61.75 55.06 -15.67
CA ILE A 185 -62.15 54.07 -16.69
C ILE A 185 -62.29 52.71 -16.00
N CYS A 186 -63.48 52.08 -16.02
CA CYS A 186 -63.59 50.68 -15.61
C CYS A 186 -62.70 49.83 -16.51
N GLN A 187 -61.71 49.15 -15.94
CA GLN A 187 -60.71 48.41 -16.71
C GLN A 187 -61.18 46.98 -17.02
N ASN A 188 -60.45 46.29 -17.90
CA ASN A 188 -60.67 44.87 -18.24
C ASN A 188 -62.11 44.51 -18.69
N GLY A 189 -62.76 45.45 -19.38
CA GLY A 189 -64.09 45.26 -19.96
C GLY A 189 -65.27 45.47 -19.01
N GLY A 190 -65.05 46.03 -17.82
CA GLY A 190 -66.13 46.40 -16.89
C GLY A 190 -66.98 47.59 -17.35
N THR A 191 -68.24 47.65 -16.91
CA THR A 191 -69.21 48.70 -17.28
C THR A 191 -69.48 49.68 -16.13
N CYS A 192 -69.25 51.00 -16.31
CA CYS A 192 -69.59 52.05 -15.32
C CYS A 192 -71.10 52.36 -15.38
N ASN A 193 -71.79 52.19 -14.25
CA ASN A 193 -73.14 52.71 -14.03
C ASN A 193 -73.15 53.54 -12.74
N ASN A 194 -73.48 54.83 -12.84
CA ASN A 194 -73.59 55.75 -11.70
C ASN A 194 -72.39 55.75 -10.73
N GLY A 195 -71.17 55.65 -11.27
CA GLY A 195 -69.93 55.67 -10.46
C GLY A 195 -69.53 54.34 -9.84
N ILE A 196 -70.24 53.24 -10.14
CA ILE A 196 -69.89 51.89 -9.71
C ILE A 196 -69.55 51.06 -10.95
N CYS A 197 -68.35 50.47 -10.97
CA CYS A 197 -67.96 49.54 -12.02
C CYS A 197 -68.59 48.16 -11.77
N THR A 198 -69.25 47.63 -12.80
CA THR A 198 -69.69 46.23 -12.85
C THR A 198 -68.65 45.42 -13.60
N CYS A 199 -67.93 44.56 -12.89
CA CYS A 199 -66.81 43.81 -13.46
C CYS A 199 -67.28 42.55 -14.19
N THR A 200 -66.51 42.14 -15.19
CA THR A 200 -66.66 40.81 -15.80
C THR A 200 -66.24 39.73 -14.79
N LEU A 201 -66.70 38.49 -14.97
CA LEU A 201 -66.58 37.41 -13.96
C LEU A 201 -65.15 37.12 -13.46
N GLN A 202 -64.11 37.56 -14.17
CA GLN A 202 -62.70 37.33 -13.84
C GLN A 202 -62.06 38.48 -13.04
N TRP A 203 -62.82 39.55 -12.74
CA TRP A 203 -62.30 40.75 -12.10
C TRP A 203 -63.20 41.23 -10.96
N THR A 204 -62.60 41.85 -9.96
CA THR A 204 -63.25 42.38 -8.77
C THR A 204 -62.63 43.73 -8.37
N GLY A 205 -63.16 44.33 -7.30
CA GLY A 205 -62.77 45.66 -6.85
C GLY A 205 -63.58 46.78 -7.50
N THR A 206 -63.41 48.00 -6.98
CA THR A 206 -64.25 49.16 -7.31
C THR A 206 -64.00 49.73 -8.71
N ASP A 207 -62.88 49.39 -9.35
CA ASP A 207 -62.49 49.82 -10.70
C ASP A 207 -62.16 48.66 -11.67
N CYS A 208 -62.45 47.41 -11.27
CA CYS A 208 -62.18 46.18 -12.03
C CYS A 208 -60.70 45.93 -12.36
N THR A 209 -59.80 46.41 -11.52
CA THR A 209 -58.35 46.18 -11.67
C THR A 209 -57.83 44.99 -10.88
N THR A 210 -58.60 44.51 -9.89
CA THR A 210 -58.19 43.38 -9.06
C THR A 210 -58.65 42.09 -9.70
N ASP A 211 -57.70 41.22 -10.01
CA ASP A 211 -57.96 39.90 -10.57
C ASP A 211 -58.67 38.99 -9.55
N VAL A 212 -59.66 38.22 -10.01
CA VAL A 212 -60.31 37.20 -9.17
C VAL A 212 -59.41 35.98 -9.13
N ASN A 213 -58.95 35.59 -7.94
CA ASN A 213 -58.17 34.38 -7.82
C ASN A 213 -59.06 33.13 -7.83
N GLU A 214 -59.29 32.52 -9.00
CA GLU A 214 -60.15 31.35 -9.12
C GLU A 214 -59.60 30.13 -8.36
N CYS A 215 -58.29 30.06 -8.14
CA CYS A 215 -57.67 28.94 -7.44
C CYS A 215 -58.07 28.84 -5.95
N LEU A 216 -58.58 29.93 -5.36
CA LEU A 216 -59.06 29.92 -3.97
C LEU A 216 -60.36 29.13 -3.78
N THR A 217 -61.11 28.88 -4.86
CA THR A 217 -62.39 28.18 -4.81
C THR A 217 -62.32 26.91 -5.66
N LEU A 218 -62.49 25.74 -5.05
CA LEU A 218 -62.43 24.43 -5.72
C LEU A 218 -61.19 24.24 -6.63
N ASN A 219 -60.04 24.81 -6.26
CA ASN A 219 -58.82 24.79 -7.08
C ASN A 219 -59.04 25.35 -8.51
N GLY A 220 -59.98 26.29 -8.63
CA GLY A 220 -60.58 26.81 -9.86
C GLY A 220 -61.35 25.78 -10.71
N GLY A 221 -61.30 24.49 -10.38
CA GLY A 221 -61.67 23.37 -11.25
C GLY A 221 -60.48 22.72 -11.98
N CYS A 222 -59.24 22.84 -11.48
CA CYS A 222 -58.10 22.03 -11.96
C CYS A 222 -58.09 20.70 -11.21
N ASN A 223 -57.69 19.61 -11.87
CA ASN A 223 -57.51 18.32 -11.21
C ASN A 223 -56.39 18.35 -10.17
N GLN A 224 -55.22 18.91 -10.51
CA GLN A 224 -54.05 18.93 -9.63
C GLN A 224 -53.61 20.35 -9.25
N THR A 225 -52.88 21.07 -10.11
CA THR A 225 -52.31 22.38 -9.77
C THR A 225 -53.02 23.50 -10.50
N CYS A 226 -53.50 24.50 -9.74
CA CYS A 226 -54.05 25.74 -10.28
C CYS A 226 -53.07 26.89 -10.06
N THR A 227 -52.74 27.61 -11.13
CA THR A 227 -51.97 28.86 -11.05
C THR A 227 -52.86 30.00 -11.48
N ASN A 228 -53.05 30.96 -10.56
CA ASN A 228 -53.83 32.14 -10.84
C ASN A 228 -53.10 33.04 -11.84
N THR A 229 -53.81 33.52 -12.85
CA THR A 229 -53.25 34.36 -13.90
C THR A 229 -54.13 35.58 -14.09
N GLN A 230 -53.57 36.69 -14.54
CA GLN A 230 -54.35 37.89 -14.71
C GLN A 230 -55.47 37.68 -15.76
N GLY A 231 -56.73 37.74 -15.33
CA GLY A 231 -57.93 37.52 -16.15
C GLY A 231 -58.40 36.06 -16.24
N GLY A 232 -57.91 35.17 -15.38
CA GLY A 232 -58.38 33.78 -15.27
C GLY A 232 -57.36 32.83 -14.63
N ARG A 233 -57.32 31.57 -15.04
CA ARG A 233 -56.41 30.57 -14.44
C ARG A 233 -55.78 29.63 -15.47
N THR A 234 -54.64 29.06 -15.10
CA THR A 234 -54.02 27.95 -15.83
C THR A 234 -53.91 26.73 -14.95
N CYS A 235 -54.15 25.56 -15.54
CA CYS A 235 -54.01 24.28 -14.87
C CYS A 235 -52.75 23.57 -15.33
N SER A 236 -52.14 22.80 -14.44
CA SER A 236 -51.05 21.91 -14.77
C SER A 236 -51.15 20.59 -14.01
N CYS A 237 -50.73 19.53 -14.68
CA CYS A 237 -50.57 18.22 -14.07
C CYS A 237 -49.17 18.08 -13.49
N GLY A 238 -49.06 17.38 -12.37
CA GLY A 238 -47.79 16.98 -11.79
C GLY A 238 -47.03 16.00 -12.69
N ALA A 239 -45.77 15.76 -12.35
CA ALA A 239 -44.96 14.76 -13.04
C ALA A 239 -45.62 13.37 -12.96
N GLY A 240 -45.53 12.60 -14.05
CA GLY A 240 -46.19 11.28 -14.17
C GLY A 240 -47.63 11.33 -14.68
N TYR A 241 -48.16 12.51 -15.00
CA TYR A 241 -49.53 12.68 -15.53
C TYR A 241 -49.53 13.42 -16.86
N THR A 242 -50.52 13.14 -17.70
CA THR A 242 -50.77 13.81 -18.98
C THR A 242 -52.15 14.43 -19.02
N THR A 243 -52.35 15.37 -19.93
CA THR A 243 -53.63 16.07 -20.09
C THR A 243 -53.91 16.34 -21.56
N SER A 244 -55.15 16.15 -21.97
CA SER A 244 -55.65 16.55 -23.29
C SER A 244 -56.38 17.89 -23.29
N ASP A 245 -56.67 18.47 -22.11
CA ASP A 245 -57.53 19.64 -21.93
C ASP A 245 -56.83 20.81 -21.20
N GLY A 246 -55.49 20.82 -21.20
CA GLY A 246 -54.72 21.90 -20.61
C GLY A 246 -54.66 21.88 -19.08
N GLY A 247 -54.75 20.69 -18.47
CA GLY A 247 -54.55 20.42 -17.04
C GLY A 247 -55.83 20.40 -16.21
N VAL A 248 -57.00 20.54 -16.84
CA VAL A 248 -58.29 20.46 -16.16
C VAL A 248 -58.57 19.02 -15.73
N THR A 249 -58.19 18.05 -16.55
CA THR A 249 -58.10 16.63 -16.21
C THR A 249 -56.66 16.14 -16.35
N CYS A 250 -56.23 15.27 -15.42
CA CYS A 250 -54.89 14.70 -15.40
C CYS A 250 -54.99 13.19 -15.33
N ASP A 251 -54.62 12.53 -16.42
CA ASP A 251 -54.58 11.08 -16.54
C ASP A 251 -53.18 10.56 -16.23
N ASP A 252 -53.11 9.50 -15.44
CA ASP A 252 -51.86 8.85 -15.05
C ASP A 252 -51.15 8.24 -16.26
N VAL A 253 -49.84 8.46 -16.37
CA VAL A 253 -49.03 7.89 -17.44
C VAL A 253 -48.60 6.49 -17.05
N ASN A 254 -49.04 5.48 -17.78
CA ASN A 254 -48.58 4.13 -17.53
C ASN A 254 -47.19 3.87 -18.14
N GLU A 255 -46.13 4.07 -17.37
CA GLU A 255 -44.77 3.88 -17.89
C GLU A 255 -44.40 2.40 -18.07
N CYS A 256 -45.11 1.45 -17.46
CA CYS A 256 -44.85 0.02 -17.61
C CYS A 256 -45.10 -0.48 -19.04
N LEU A 257 -45.94 0.21 -19.81
CA LEU A 257 -46.21 -0.13 -21.21
C LEU A 257 -45.01 0.13 -22.15
N THR A 258 -44.04 0.94 -21.70
CA THR A 258 -42.85 1.29 -22.49
C THR A 258 -41.60 0.79 -21.79
N ALA A 259 -40.86 -0.13 -22.44
CA ALA A 259 -39.63 -0.71 -21.90
C ALA A 259 -39.74 -1.21 -20.44
N ASN A 260 -40.91 -1.78 -20.08
CA ASN A 260 -41.23 -2.27 -18.73
C ASN A 260 -41.02 -1.23 -17.63
N GLY A 261 -41.19 0.07 -17.93
CA GLY A 261 -40.87 1.13 -16.97
C GLY A 261 -39.42 1.06 -16.48
N GLY A 262 -38.47 0.62 -17.32
CA GLY A 262 -37.07 0.43 -16.91
C GLY A 262 -36.85 -0.57 -15.77
N CYS A 263 -37.89 -1.31 -15.36
CA CYS A 263 -37.77 -2.38 -14.38
C CYS A 263 -37.11 -3.59 -15.03
N SER A 264 -36.17 -4.21 -14.32
CA SER A 264 -35.50 -5.43 -14.79
C SER A 264 -36.40 -6.65 -14.84
N GLN A 265 -37.40 -6.75 -13.95
CA GLN A 265 -38.30 -7.90 -13.86
C GLN A 265 -39.78 -7.47 -13.93
N THR A 266 -40.41 -7.10 -12.82
CA THR A 266 -41.86 -6.81 -12.81
C THR A 266 -42.10 -5.32 -12.60
N CYS A 267 -42.91 -4.69 -13.47
CA CYS A 267 -43.35 -3.30 -13.35
C CYS A 267 -44.83 -3.23 -12.99
N THR A 268 -45.17 -2.42 -11.98
CA THR A 268 -46.54 -2.10 -11.59
C THR A 268 -46.75 -0.61 -11.69
N ASN A 269 -47.73 -0.21 -12.50
CA ASN A 269 -48.10 1.19 -12.66
C ASN A 269 -48.82 1.71 -11.41
N ILE A 270 -48.46 2.88 -10.92
CA ILE A 270 -49.09 3.53 -9.77
C ILE A 270 -49.36 5.01 -10.07
N PRO A 271 -50.35 5.65 -9.45
CA PRO A 271 -50.61 7.06 -9.71
C PRO A 271 -49.37 7.95 -9.51
N GLY A 272 -48.92 8.61 -10.58
CA GLY A 272 -47.75 9.49 -10.61
C GLY A 272 -46.41 8.81 -10.90
N GLY A 273 -46.41 7.52 -11.26
CA GLY A 273 -45.19 6.81 -11.68
C GLY A 273 -45.32 5.29 -11.68
N ARG A 274 -44.24 4.60 -11.31
CA ARG A 274 -44.20 3.13 -11.29
C ARG A 274 -43.44 2.58 -10.09
N THR A 275 -43.74 1.34 -9.73
CA THR A 275 -42.93 0.56 -8.79
C THR A 275 -42.44 -0.73 -9.45
N CYS A 276 -41.18 -1.09 -9.19
CA CYS A 276 -40.61 -2.34 -9.66
C CYS A 276 -40.59 -3.37 -8.53
N SER A 277 -40.87 -4.63 -8.86
CA SER A 277 -40.75 -5.75 -7.92
C SER A 277 -39.94 -6.90 -8.52
N CYS A 278 -39.29 -7.65 -7.65
CA CYS A 278 -38.43 -8.77 -8.02
C CYS A 278 -39.15 -10.11 -7.81
N LEU A 279 -38.78 -11.10 -8.63
CA LEU A 279 -39.15 -12.50 -8.48
C LEU A 279 -38.55 -13.07 -7.19
N ALA A 280 -39.09 -14.19 -6.72
CA ALA A 280 -38.54 -14.90 -5.57
C ALA A 280 -37.05 -15.26 -5.82
N GLY A 281 -36.21 -15.12 -4.80
CA GLY A 281 -34.76 -15.29 -4.91
C GLY A 281 -34.00 -14.04 -5.39
N TYR A 282 -34.68 -12.91 -5.61
CA TYR A 282 -34.04 -11.66 -6.04
C TYR A 282 -34.37 -10.49 -5.09
N SER A 283 -33.43 -9.55 -4.97
CA SER A 283 -33.56 -8.34 -4.16
C SER A 283 -33.43 -7.08 -5.01
N THR A 284 -34.20 -6.04 -4.68
CA THR A 284 -34.15 -4.75 -5.38
C THR A 284 -32.86 -4.01 -5.02
N SER A 285 -32.16 -3.50 -6.03
CA SER A 285 -31.00 -2.62 -5.88
C SER A 285 -31.36 -1.23 -5.35
N ASP A 286 -30.36 -0.45 -4.94
CA ASP A 286 -30.52 0.90 -4.36
C ASP A 286 -31.30 1.89 -5.24
N ASN A 287 -31.25 1.75 -6.56
CA ASN A 287 -32.00 2.58 -7.50
C ASN A 287 -33.48 2.13 -7.68
N GLY A 288 -33.89 1.02 -7.06
CA GLY A 288 -35.24 0.45 -7.14
C GLY A 288 -35.65 -0.12 -8.50
N LEU A 289 -34.74 -0.23 -9.48
CA LEU A 289 -35.06 -0.65 -10.86
C LEU A 289 -34.51 -2.04 -11.21
N THR A 290 -33.37 -2.40 -10.65
CA THR A 290 -32.67 -3.67 -10.94
C THR A 290 -32.89 -4.70 -9.84
N CYS A 291 -33.07 -5.95 -10.24
CA CYS A 291 -33.24 -7.10 -9.37
C CYS A 291 -31.96 -7.91 -9.39
N ASN A 292 -31.26 -7.94 -8.26
CA ASN A 292 -30.04 -8.69 -8.07
C ASN A 292 -30.37 -10.02 -7.43
N ASP A 293 -29.75 -11.07 -7.95
CA ASP A 293 -29.85 -12.41 -7.39
C ASP A 293 -29.41 -12.41 -5.92
N VAL A 294 -30.21 -13.04 -5.06
CA VAL A 294 -29.89 -13.20 -3.64
C VAL A 294 -28.99 -14.40 -3.51
N ASN A 295 -27.73 -14.18 -3.15
CA ASN A 295 -26.82 -15.29 -2.92
C ASN A 295 -27.08 -15.93 -1.55
N GLU A 296 -27.83 -17.04 -1.51
CA GLU A 296 -28.16 -17.70 -0.25
C GLU A 296 -26.94 -18.36 0.41
N CYS A 297 -25.91 -18.70 -0.37
CA CYS A 297 -24.67 -19.30 0.15
C CYS A 297 -23.89 -18.35 1.07
N LEU A 298 -24.09 -17.03 0.95
CA LEU A 298 -23.48 -16.04 1.85
C LEU A 298 -24.05 -16.09 3.27
N ASN A 299 -25.19 -16.74 3.47
CA ASN A 299 -25.86 -16.76 4.77
C ASN A 299 -26.09 -18.22 5.21
N ALA A 300 -25.37 -18.62 6.27
CA ALA A 300 -25.40 -19.99 6.79
C ALA A 300 -25.22 -21.08 5.70
N ASN A 301 -24.41 -20.80 4.68
CA ASN A 301 -24.12 -21.71 3.55
C ASN A 301 -25.39 -22.18 2.81
N GLY A 302 -26.45 -21.35 2.73
CA GLY A 302 -27.73 -21.76 2.14
C GLY A 302 -28.46 -22.86 2.91
N GLY A 303 -28.00 -23.24 4.11
CA GLY A 303 -28.46 -24.44 4.80
C GLY A 303 -27.86 -25.74 4.29
N CYS A 304 -26.88 -25.68 3.37
CA CYS A 304 -26.12 -26.83 2.91
C CYS A 304 -25.14 -27.30 4.00
N PRO A 305 -25.04 -28.62 4.26
CA PRO A 305 -24.12 -29.17 5.27
C PRO A 305 -22.64 -29.03 4.90
N GLN A 306 -22.31 -29.01 3.61
CA GLN A 306 -20.92 -28.97 3.12
C GLN A 306 -20.72 -27.83 2.12
N GLU A 307 -21.13 -27.99 0.87
CA GLU A 307 -20.90 -26.99 -0.19
C GLU A 307 -22.22 -26.43 -0.72
N CYS A 308 -22.25 -25.11 -0.92
CA CYS A 308 -23.38 -24.39 -1.51
C CYS A 308 -22.93 -23.70 -2.80
N GLU A 309 -23.66 -23.94 -3.88
CA GLU A 309 -23.50 -23.27 -5.15
C GLU A 309 -24.70 -22.36 -5.40
N ASN A 310 -24.45 -21.07 -5.54
CA ASN A 310 -25.48 -20.09 -5.82
C ASN A 310 -25.92 -20.16 -7.29
N THR A 311 -27.22 -20.15 -7.53
CA THR A 311 -27.82 -20.21 -8.86
C THR A 311 -28.82 -19.06 -9.07
N PRO A 312 -29.15 -18.68 -10.30
CA PRO A 312 -30.14 -17.62 -10.50
C PRO A 312 -31.51 -17.98 -9.86
N GLY A 313 -31.89 -17.25 -8.81
CA GLY A 313 -33.14 -17.36 -8.05
C GLY A 313 -33.19 -18.45 -6.97
N SER A 314 -32.08 -19.16 -6.70
CA SER A 314 -31.99 -20.25 -5.71
C SER A 314 -30.53 -20.68 -5.48
N HIS A 315 -30.29 -21.75 -4.75
CA HIS A 315 -29.00 -22.41 -4.64
C HIS A 315 -29.13 -23.93 -4.74
N THR A 316 -28.00 -24.62 -4.90
CA THR A 316 -27.89 -26.09 -4.85
C THR A 316 -26.81 -26.51 -3.87
N CYS A 317 -27.03 -27.62 -3.17
CA CYS A 317 -26.07 -28.17 -2.22
C CYS A 317 -25.27 -29.32 -2.84
N HIS A 318 -23.99 -29.42 -2.49
CA HIS A 318 -23.11 -30.51 -2.89
C HIS A 318 -22.38 -31.07 -1.68
N CYS A 319 -22.02 -32.35 -1.77
CA CYS A 319 -21.15 -32.98 -0.80
C CYS A 319 -19.69 -32.96 -1.29
N PHE A 320 -18.77 -32.86 -0.35
CA PHE A 320 -17.35 -33.01 -0.59
C PHE A 320 -17.04 -34.42 -1.15
N PRO A 321 -15.94 -34.59 -1.90
CA PRO A 321 -15.43 -35.91 -2.24
C PRO A 321 -15.29 -36.80 -1.00
N GLY A 322 -15.55 -38.10 -1.15
CA GLY A 322 -15.60 -39.04 -0.01
C GLY A 322 -16.94 -39.06 0.73
N TYR A 323 -17.93 -38.26 0.30
CA TYR A 323 -19.28 -38.27 0.88
C TYR A 323 -20.34 -38.62 -0.19
N THR A 324 -21.44 -39.21 0.26
CA THR A 324 -22.61 -39.50 -0.57
C THR A 324 -23.86 -38.85 0.02
N SER A 325 -24.78 -38.44 -0.86
CA SER A 325 -26.05 -37.84 -0.47
C SER A 325 -27.24 -38.56 -1.12
N PRO A 326 -28.27 -38.90 -0.33
CA PRO A 326 -29.54 -39.40 -0.85
C PRO A 326 -30.50 -38.28 -1.28
N ASP A 327 -30.21 -37.02 -0.97
CA ASP A 327 -31.12 -35.88 -0.98
C ASP A 327 -30.50 -34.62 -1.62
N ASN A 328 -29.77 -34.80 -2.72
CA ASN A 328 -29.15 -33.72 -3.50
C ASN A 328 -28.30 -32.75 -2.66
N GLY A 329 -27.44 -33.30 -1.80
CA GLY A 329 -26.45 -32.57 -1.01
C GLY A 329 -26.95 -32.02 0.32
N LEU A 330 -28.23 -32.22 0.68
CA LEU A 330 -28.78 -31.73 1.97
C LEU A 330 -28.37 -32.58 3.18
N THR A 331 -28.01 -33.83 2.93
CA THR A 331 -27.37 -34.75 3.89
C THR A 331 -26.14 -35.35 3.23
N CYS A 332 -24.98 -35.19 3.85
CA CYS A 332 -23.71 -35.76 3.37
C CYS A 332 -23.24 -36.82 4.36
N ASN A 333 -23.30 -38.08 3.93
CA ASN A 333 -22.82 -39.23 4.70
C ASN A 333 -21.43 -39.62 4.20
N ASP A 334 -20.52 -39.76 5.14
CA ASP A 334 -19.18 -40.28 4.90
C ASP A 334 -19.24 -41.65 4.22
N VAL A 335 -18.42 -41.85 3.20
CA VAL A 335 -18.25 -43.14 2.53
C VAL A 335 -17.15 -43.88 3.25
N ASP A 336 -17.47 -45.01 3.88
CA ASP A 336 -16.45 -45.85 4.48
C ASP A 336 -15.76 -46.70 3.40
N GLU A 337 -14.62 -46.22 2.89
CA GLU A 337 -13.84 -46.94 1.87
C GLU A 337 -13.25 -48.25 2.40
N CYS A 338 -13.07 -48.37 3.72
CA CYS A 338 -12.55 -49.59 4.34
C CYS A 338 -13.52 -50.78 4.20
N LEU A 339 -14.82 -50.52 3.99
CA LEU A 339 -15.80 -51.59 3.74
C LEU A 339 -15.61 -52.28 2.38
N VAL A 340 -14.93 -51.63 1.43
CA VAL A 340 -14.70 -52.16 0.08
C VAL A 340 -13.22 -52.48 -0.09
N ASN A 341 -12.89 -53.77 -0.16
CA ASN A 341 -11.51 -54.25 -0.36
C ASN A 341 -10.49 -53.64 0.64
N ASN A 342 -10.92 -53.34 1.87
CA ASN A 342 -10.09 -52.73 2.92
C ASN A 342 -9.46 -51.38 2.49
N GLY A 343 -10.13 -50.61 1.63
CA GLY A 343 -9.55 -49.39 1.02
C GLY A 343 -8.32 -49.66 0.13
N GLY A 344 -7.99 -50.93 -0.15
CA GLY A 344 -6.72 -51.29 -0.78
C GLY A 344 -5.51 -51.31 0.18
N CYS A 345 -5.72 -51.08 1.48
CA CYS A 345 -4.66 -51.16 2.49
C CYS A 345 -4.14 -52.60 2.64
N GLU A 346 -2.82 -52.75 2.74
CA GLU A 346 -2.18 -54.06 2.97
C GLU A 346 -2.55 -54.65 4.34
N TYR A 347 -2.63 -53.80 5.38
CA TYR A 347 -2.91 -54.23 6.75
C TYR A 347 -4.21 -53.62 7.29
N THR A 348 -4.12 -52.52 8.04
CA THR A 348 -5.27 -51.95 8.75
C THR A 348 -5.75 -50.70 8.05
N CYS A 349 -7.00 -50.69 7.60
CA CYS A 349 -7.68 -49.49 7.09
C CYS A 349 -8.46 -48.82 8.22
N ASN A 350 -8.24 -47.52 8.40
CA ASN A 350 -9.00 -46.69 9.33
C ASN A 350 -9.81 -45.67 8.53
N ASN A 351 -11.12 -45.80 8.57
CA ASN A 351 -12.00 -44.83 7.94
C ASN A 351 -11.94 -43.49 8.68
N THR A 352 -11.90 -42.40 7.93
CA THR A 352 -11.89 -41.03 8.45
C THR A 352 -12.95 -40.20 7.73
N ALA A 353 -13.25 -39.01 8.21
CA ALA A 353 -14.33 -38.20 7.62
C ALA A 353 -13.90 -37.66 6.23
N GLY A 354 -14.39 -38.27 5.17
CA GLY A 354 -14.17 -37.92 3.76
C GLY A 354 -12.99 -38.63 3.08
N ASP A 355 -12.32 -39.55 3.78
CA ASP A 355 -11.16 -40.30 3.29
C ASP A 355 -10.85 -41.48 4.23
N TYR A 356 -9.80 -42.25 3.95
CA TYR A 356 -9.33 -43.35 4.80
C TYR A 356 -7.80 -43.37 4.90
N GLU A 357 -7.27 -43.92 5.98
CA GLU A 357 -5.82 -44.05 6.17
C GLU A 357 -5.44 -45.51 6.44
N CYS A 358 -4.39 -45.97 5.75
CA CYS A 358 -3.78 -47.26 6.00
C CYS A 358 -2.74 -47.17 7.12
N SER A 359 -2.72 -48.16 8.01
CA SER A 359 -1.74 -48.25 9.09
C SER A 359 -1.01 -49.59 9.10
N CYS A 360 0.27 -49.51 9.47
CA CYS A 360 1.21 -50.60 9.41
C CYS A 360 1.46 -51.24 10.78
N PRO A 361 1.79 -52.54 10.83
CA PRO A 361 2.15 -53.20 12.08
C PRO A 361 3.45 -52.62 12.68
N PRO A 362 3.67 -52.78 14.01
CA PRO A 362 4.88 -52.29 14.67
C PRO A 362 6.17 -52.75 13.98
N GLY A 363 7.08 -51.81 13.70
CA GLY A 363 8.36 -52.08 13.04
C GLY A 363 8.34 -51.89 11.51
N THR A 364 7.21 -51.46 10.93
CA THR A 364 7.09 -51.10 9.52
C THR A 364 6.48 -49.70 9.36
N VAL A 365 6.69 -49.07 8.21
CA VAL A 365 6.17 -47.75 7.85
C VAL A 365 5.40 -47.84 6.54
N LEU A 366 4.42 -46.96 6.37
CA LEU A 366 3.62 -46.88 5.15
C LEU A 366 4.51 -46.47 3.97
N SER A 367 4.39 -47.16 2.84
CA SER A 367 5.09 -46.82 1.62
C SER A 367 4.56 -45.52 1.01
N PRO A 368 5.29 -44.90 0.06
CA PRO A 368 4.87 -43.64 -0.56
C PRO A 368 3.54 -43.69 -1.32
N ASP A 369 3.04 -44.88 -1.65
CA ASP A 369 1.72 -45.07 -2.27
C ASP A 369 0.55 -44.97 -1.26
N GLY A 370 0.84 -44.91 0.04
CA GLY A 370 -0.17 -44.85 1.09
C GLY A 370 -0.92 -46.16 1.36
N LEU A 371 -0.54 -47.27 0.71
CA LEU A 371 -1.32 -48.53 0.74
C LEU A 371 -0.55 -49.71 1.33
N HIS A 372 0.74 -49.82 1.02
CA HIS A 372 1.57 -50.94 1.44
C HIS A 372 2.49 -50.59 2.61
N CYS A 373 3.03 -51.59 3.28
CA CYS A 373 3.97 -51.41 4.37
C CYS A 373 5.35 -51.92 3.99
N GLN A 374 6.36 -51.14 4.35
CA GLN A 374 7.76 -51.45 4.12
C GLN A 374 8.57 -51.28 5.39
N LEU A 375 9.75 -51.91 5.45
CA LEU A 375 10.70 -51.62 6.51
C LEU A 375 11.16 -50.17 6.41
N PRO A 376 11.37 -49.47 7.55
CA PRO A 376 11.97 -48.15 7.54
C PRO A 376 13.35 -48.16 6.86
N PRO A 377 13.79 -47.04 6.26
CA PRO A 377 15.14 -46.94 5.73
C PRO A 377 16.18 -47.22 6.83
N PRO A 378 17.35 -47.78 6.48
CA PRO A 378 18.40 -48.03 7.45
C PRO A 378 18.80 -46.72 8.14
N PHE A 379 19.00 -46.77 9.45
CA PHE A 379 19.42 -45.61 10.23
C PHE A 379 20.72 -45.92 10.95
N ILE A 380 21.74 -45.10 10.72
CA ILE A 380 23.05 -45.25 11.35
C ILE A 380 23.07 -44.46 12.66
N GLN A 381 23.40 -45.15 13.75
CA GLN A 381 23.61 -44.56 15.06
C GLN A 381 25.08 -44.18 15.29
N SER A 382 26.01 -45.07 14.93
CA SER A 382 27.45 -44.84 15.14
C SER A 382 28.30 -45.76 14.28
N THR A 383 29.56 -45.35 14.09
CA THR A 383 30.60 -46.18 13.46
C THR A 383 31.87 -46.20 14.31
N THR A 384 32.70 -47.23 14.16
CA THR A 384 34.08 -47.16 14.66
C THR A 384 34.89 -46.13 13.88
N PRO A 385 35.92 -45.48 14.48
CA PRO A 385 36.82 -44.58 13.76
C PRO A 385 37.49 -45.26 12.56
N VAL A 386 37.79 -44.48 11.51
CA VAL A 386 38.47 -44.95 10.30
C VAL A 386 39.83 -44.26 10.17
N PHE A 387 40.86 -45.05 9.86
CA PHE A 387 42.23 -44.57 9.72
C PHE A 387 42.79 -44.87 8.34
N ILE A 388 43.81 -44.13 7.90
CA ILE A 388 44.46 -44.30 6.59
C ILE A 388 44.97 -45.73 6.31
N ASN A 389 45.26 -46.51 7.35
CA ASN A 389 45.74 -47.89 7.23
C ASN A 389 44.61 -48.90 6.94
N GLY A 390 43.35 -48.46 6.88
CA GLY A 390 42.19 -49.32 6.73
C GLY A 390 41.86 -50.08 8.02
N GLY A 391 41.08 -51.16 7.90
CA GLY A 391 40.68 -51.96 9.04
C GLY A 391 39.26 -52.52 8.91
N VAL A 392 38.69 -52.92 10.05
CA VAL A 392 37.29 -53.35 10.15
C VAL A 392 36.46 -52.16 10.64
N LEU A 393 35.58 -51.67 9.77
CA LEU A 393 34.56 -50.68 10.11
C LEU A 393 33.36 -51.41 10.71
N THR A 394 33.00 -51.08 11.95
CA THR A 394 31.76 -51.55 12.60
C THR A 394 30.73 -50.45 12.53
N ILE A 395 29.52 -50.78 12.07
CA ILE A 395 28.38 -49.86 11.92
C ILE A 395 27.26 -50.36 12.81
N ASN A 396 26.82 -49.50 13.73
CA ASN A 396 25.68 -49.74 14.61
C ASN A 396 24.51 -48.87 14.15
N GLY A 397 23.31 -49.43 14.16
CA GLY A 397 22.13 -48.74 13.65
C GLY A 397 20.84 -49.52 13.88
N THR A 398 19.82 -49.17 13.11
CA THR A 398 18.55 -49.90 13.04
C THR A 398 18.19 -50.16 11.58
N TYR A 399 17.44 -51.24 11.33
CA TYR A 399 17.02 -51.67 9.99
C TYR A 399 18.16 -51.91 8.99
N LEU A 400 19.35 -52.32 9.46
CA LEU A 400 20.54 -52.59 8.63
C LEU A 400 20.48 -53.89 7.80
N GLY A 401 19.31 -54.52 7.69
CA GLY A 401 19.09 -55.77 6.96
C GLY A 401 19.46 -57.05 7.72
N SER A 402 19.06 -58.19 7.16
CA SER A 402 19.28 -59.55 7.70
C SER A 402 20.01 -60.49 6.72
N THR A 403 20.20 -60.08 5.45
CA THR A 403 20.89 -60.86 4.41
C THR A 403 22.01 -60.05 3.76
N TYR A 404 23.18 -60.66 3.57
CA TYR A 404 24.36 -59.98 3.02
C TYR A 404 24.26 -59.67 1.51
N SER A 405 23.50 -60.44 0.74
CA SER A 405 23.37 -60.26 -0.72
C SER A 405 22.64 -58.98 -1.13
N THR A 406 22.02 -58.30 -0.17
CA THR A 406 21.15 -57.14 -0.37
C THR A 406 21.71 -55.87 0.27
N ILE A 407 22.89 -55.93 0.89
CA ILE A 407 23.52 -54.82 1.59
C ILE A 407 24.73 -54.33 0.79
N SER A 408 24.77 -53.05 0.47
CA SER A 408 25.96 -52.39 -0.07
C SER A 408 26.33 -51.18 0.77
N ILE A 409 27.62 -51.03 1.07
CA ILE A 409 28.15 -49.97 1.91
C ILE A 409 29.17 -49.19 1.09
N ASN A 410 28.85 -47.92 0.83
CA ASN A 410 29.72 -47.01 0.12
C ASN A 410 30.19 -45.91 1.07
N LEU A 411 31.50 -45.75 1.16
CA LEU A 411 32.16 -44.74 1.95
C LEU A 411 32.84 -43.73 1.02
N GLY A 412 32.13 -42.68 0.61
CA GLY A 412 32.57 -41.83 -0.49
C GLY A 412 32.96 -42.70 -1.70
N ARG A 413 34.26 -42.73 -2.00
CA ARG A 413 34.88 -43.54 -3.06
C ARG A 413 35.40 -44.92 -2.67
N TYR A 414 35.35 -45.27 -1.39
CA TYR A 414 35.83 -46.56 -0.90
C TYR A 414 34.68 -47.54 -0.79
N HIS A 415 34.84 -48.70 -1.42
CA HIS A 415 33.91 -49.80 -1.27
C HIS A 415 34.30 -50.67 -0.09
N CYS A 416 33.32 -50.90 0.79
CA CYS A 416 33.49 -51.83 1.88
C CYS A 416 33.37 -53.27 1.36
N THR A 417 34.35 -54.11 1.66
CA THR A 417 34.39 -55.52 1.25
C THR A 417 34.10 -56.45 2.42
N ASN A 418 33.73 -57.70 2.15
CA ASN A 418 33.50 -58.72 3.18
C ASN A 418 32.52 -58.26 4.27
N ILE A 419 31.31 -57.85 3.86
CA ILE A 419 30.25 -57.41 4.76
C ILE A 419 29.78 -58.59 5.60
N GLN A 420 29.73 -58.42 6.92
CA GLN A 420 29.26 -59.42 7.88
C GLN A 420 28.20 -58.80 8.78
N ILE A 421 27.07 -59.48 8.93
CA ILE A 421 26.01 -59.08 9.87
C ILE A 421 26.37 -59.70 11.23
N ILE A 422 26.59 -58.86 12.24
CA ILE A 422 26.93 -59.33 13.60
C ILE A 422 25.66 -59.56 14.39
N THR A 423 24.74 -58.59 14.35
CA THR A 423 23.41 -58.68 14.96
C THR A 423 22.40 -58.23 13.91
N GLU A 424 21.41 -59.07 13.63
CA GLU A 424 20.39 -58.79 12.61
C GLU A 424 19.76 -57.41 12.84
N HIS A 425 19.58 -56.66 11.74
CA HIS A 425 19.03 -55.30 11.70
C HIS A 425 19.78 -54.22 12.49
N THR A 426 20.79 -54.54 13.30
CA THR A 426 21.33 -53.59 14.29
C THR A 426 22.84 -53.39 14.21
N GLN A 427 23.59 -54.38 13.75
CA GLN A 427 25.04 -54.28 13.70
C GLN A 427 25.63 -55.06 12.52
N LEU A 428 26.48 -54.38 11.76
CA LEU A 428 27.24 -55.00 10.68
C LEU A 428 28.70 -54.53 10.71
N THR A 429 29.57 -55.29 10.06
CA THR A 429 30.98 -54.96 9.88
C THR A 429 31.38 -55.09 8.43
N CYS A 430 32.36 -54.30 8.00
CA CYS A 430 32.97 -54.43 6.69
C CYS A 430 34.45 -54.08 6.73
N LYS A 431 35.19 -54.59 5.75
CA LYS A 431 36.63 -54.38 5.63
C LYS A 431 36.93 -53.25 4.64
N LEU A 432 37.65 -52.25 5.13
CA LEU A 432 38.17 -51.13 4.34
C LEU A 432 39.59 -51.45 3.82
N PRO A 433 39.95 -50.96 2.62
CA PRO A 433 41.30 -51.09 2.08
C PRO A 433 42.31 -50.26 2.89
N SER A 434 43.60 -50.62 2.78
CA SER A 434 44.70 -49.78 3.28
C SER A 434 45.03 -48.66 2.28
N ASN A 435 45.70 -47.60 2.75
CA ASN A 435 46.04 -46.38 1.98
C ASN A 435 44.83 -45.50 1.66
N LEU A 436 43.93 -45.32 2.63
CA LEU A 436 42.88 -44.32 2.52
C LEU A 436 43.53 -42.92 2.55
N ILE A 437 42.95 -42.00 1.80
CA ILE A 437 43.32 -40.58 1.85
C ILE A 437 42.55 -39.91 3.00
N PRO A 438 43.21 -39.07 3.82
CA PRO A 438 42.54 -38.26 4.83
C PRO A 438 41.46 -37.38 4.20
N SER A 439 40.22 -37.60 4.61
CA SER A 439 39.07 -36.82 4.20
C SER A 439 37.85 -37.17 5.05
N THR A 440 36.87 -36.28 5.07
CA THR A 440 35.52 -36.55 5.54
C THR A 440 34.66 -36.90 4.34
N GLU A 441 34.07 -38.08 4.35
CA GLU A 441 33.29 -38.63 3.24
C GLU A 441 31.83 -38.82 3.65
N PHE A 442 30.92 -38.69 2.69
CA PHE A 442 29.53 -39.10 2.88
C PHE A 442 29.47 -40.63 2.93
N PHE A 443 28.69 -41.15 3.87
CA PHE A 443 28.62 -42.56 4.17
C PHE A 443 27.20 -43.07 3.92
N GLN A 444 27.06 -44.07 3.05
CA GLN A 444 25.78 -44.60 2.63
C GLN A 444 25.73 -46.12 2.83
N VAL A 445 24.74 -46.58 3.60
CA VAL A 445 24.33 -47.97 3.67
C VAL A 445 23.06 -48.12 2.83
N GLN A 446 23.07 -49.06 1.89
CA GLN A 446 21.89 -49.42 1.11
C GLN A 446 21.46 -50.84 1.47
N VAL A 447 20.17 -51.00 1.75
CA VAL A 447 19.53 -52.30 2.02
C VAL A 447 18.35 -52.43 1.07
N ASN A 448 18.36 -53.38 0.13
CA ASN A 448 17.23 -53.59 -0.81
C ASN A 448 16.76 -52.32 -1.56
N GLN A 449 17.67 -51.38 -1.87
CA GLN A 449 17.47 -50.06 -2.52
C GLN A 449 17.17 -48.86 -1.60
N SER A 450 16.94 -49.03 -0.29
CA SER A 450 16.73 -47.88 0.60
C SER A 450 18.05 -47.28 1.09
N VAL A 451 18.11 -45.95 1.07
CA VAL A 451 19.30 -45.15 1.36
C VAL A 451 19.32 -44.75 2.83
N SER A 452 20.46 -44.93 3.49
CA SER A 452 20.70 -44.44 4.85
C SER A 452 20.50 -42.94 5.00
N ASN A 453 20.17 -42.49 6.21
CA ASN A 453 20.23 -41.08 6.61
C ASN A 453 21.61 -40.44 6.33
N ASP A 454 21.64 -39.11 6.26
CA ASP A 454 22.86 -38.35 6.00
C ASP A 454 23.88 -38.54 7.13
N TYR A 455 24.92 -39.33 6.86
CA TYR A 455 25.98 -39.63 7.82
C TYR A 455 27.35 -39.33 7.21
N TYR A 456 28.24 -38.76 8.01
CA TYR A 456 29.59 -38.39 7.60
C TYR A 456 30.57 -39.12 8.49
N ILE A 457 31.68 -39.52 7.91
CA ILE A 457 32.76 -40.16 8.66
C ILE A 457 34.09 -39.56 8.25
N THR A 458 34.94 -39.33 9.24
CA THR A 458 36.25 -38.73 9.06
C THR A 458 37.31 -39.82 9.04
N ILE A 459 38.15 -39.80 8.01
CA ILE A 459 39.30 -40.67 7.84
C ILE A 459 40.52 -39.92 8.39
N GLU A 460 41.07 -40.41 9.49
CA GLU A 460 42.19 -39.77 10.18
C GLU A 460 43.54 -40.40 9.82
N ASP A 461 44.57 -39.55 9.75
CA ASP A 461 45.97 -39.97 9.74
C ASP A 461 46.51 -39.97 11.17
N LEU A 462 47.09 -41.10 11.60
CA LEU A 462 47.68 -41.25 12.92
C LEU A 462 49.17 -40.86 12.95
N THR A 463 49.76 -40.46 11.82
CA THR A 463 51.15 -40.01 11.77
C THR A 463 51.28 -38.60 12.35
N GLU A 464 52.29 -38.40 13.22
CA GLU A 464 52.64 -37.07 13.70
C GLU A 464 53.16 -36.21 12.53
N PRO A 465 52.86 -34.89 12.51
CA PRO A 465 53.33 -34.02 11.45
C PRO A 465 54.86 -33.89 11.47
N GLU A 466 55.54 -34.31 10.40
CA GLU A 466 56.95 -33.99 10.19
C GLU A 466 57.09 -32.57 9.61
N CYS A 467 57.59 -31.63 10.42
CA CYS A 467 57.94 -30.29 9.93
C CYS A 467 59.38 -30.28 9.36
N PRO A 468 59.61 -29.71 8.16
CA PRO A 468 60.96 -29.57 7.60
C PRO A 468 61.85 -28.75 8.54
N GLU A 469 63.00 -29.33 8.95
CA GLU A 469 64.04 -28.65 9.77
C GLU A 469 63.50 -27.90 11.01
N ASN A 470 62.43 -28.40 11.66
CA ASN A 470 61.75 -27.71 12.77
C ASN A 470 61.41 -26.24 12.44
N CYS A 471 60.92 -25.97 11.23
CA CYS A 471 60.56 -24.62 10.77
C CYS A 471 61.77 -23.67 10.81
N ASN A 472 62.88 -24.13 10.23
CA ASN A 472 64.16 -23.42 10.14
C ASN A 472 64.73 -23.00 11.51
N GLY A 473 64.70 -23.91 12.49
CA GLY A 473 65.37 -23.72 13.77
C GLY A 473 64.81 -22.64 14.71
N GLY A 474 63.57 -22.17 14.47
CA GLY A 474 62.88 -21.21 15.37
C GLY A 474 62.14 -20.06 14.66
N ASN A 475 62.24 -19.96 13.33
CA ASN A 475 61.51 -18.98 12.53
C ASN A 475 60.00 -19.28 12.44
N GLY A 476 59.55 -20.42 12.95
CA GLY A 476 58.15 -20.79 13.05
C GLY A 476 57.89 -21.79 14.16
N GLU A 477 56.62 -22.14 14.33
CA GLU A 477 56.16 -23.19 15.24
C GLU A 477 55.58 -24.34 14.43
N CYS A 478 55.98 -25.57 14.77
CA CYS A 478 55.45 -26.77 14.12
C CYS A 478 54.06 -27.08 14.67
N THR A 479 53.06 -27.09 13.80
CA THR A 479 51.66 -27.39 14.14
C THR A 479 51.19 -28.63 13.38
N LYS A 480 49.98 -29.12 13.68
CA LYS A 480 49.32 -30.17 12.88
C LYS A 480 49.08 -29.78 11.41
N LEU A 481 49.21 -28.48 11.08
CA LEU A 481 49.08 -27.93 9.72
C LEU A 481 50.44 -27.70 9.03
N GLY A 482 51.54 -28.16 9.62
CA GLY A 482 52.90 -27.84 9.21
C GLY A 482 53.44 -26.61 9.91
N CYS A 483 54.43 -25.96 9.30
CA CYS A 483 55.11 -24.80 9.88
C CYS A 483 54.23 -23.54 9.86
N GLN A 484 53.99 -22.97 11.04
CA GLN A 484 53.41 -21.64 11.20
C GLN A 484 54.55 -20.63 11.41
N CYS A 485 54.87 -19.87 10.37
CA CYS A 485 56.00 -18.96 10.39
C CYS A 485 55.72 -17.69 11.20
N LYS A 486 56.75 -17.18 11.88
CA LYS A 486 56.74 -15.89 12.60
C LYS A 486 57.13 -14.79 11.63
N VAL A 487 56.54 -13.61 11.76
CA VAL A 487 56.91 -12.42 10.96
C VAL A 487 58.43 -12.18 11.05
N PRO A 488 59.13 -11.93 9.93
CA PRO A 488 58.64 -11.75 8.55
C PRO A 488 58.72 -13.01 7.66
N TRP A 489 58.94 -14.19 8.24
CA TRP A 489 59.21 -15.45 7.52
C TRP A 489 57.95 -16.11 6.95
N THR A 490 58.02 -16.68 5.76
CA THR A 490 56.95 -17.44 5.10
C THR A 490 57.50 -18.70 4.44
N GLY A 491 56.64 -19.43 3.72
CA GLY A 491 56.97 -20.65 3.00
C GLY A 491 56.79 -21.91 3.85
N PRO A 492 56.86 -23.10 3.23
CA PRO A 492 56.63 -24.38 3.91
C PRO A 492 57.69 -24.71 4.97
N SER A 493 58.85 -24.05 4.93
CA SER A 493 59.97 -24.23 5.87
C SER A 493 60.31 -22.98 6.69
N CYS A 494 59.59 -21.86 6.53
CA CYS A 494 59.92 -20.58 7.17
C CYS A 494 61.33 -20.05 6.86
N LYS A 495 61.77 -20.19 5.60
CA LYS A 495 63.10 -19.77 5.13
C LYS A 495 63.07 -18.45 4.37
N GLU A 496 61.91 -18.07 3.83
CA GLU A 496 61.77 -16.94 2.92
C GLU A 496 61.14 -15.72 3.61
N GLU A 497 61.48 -14.50 3.19
CA GLU A 497 60.91 -13.25 3.76
C GLU A 497 59.86 -12.64 2.81
N VAL A 498 58.73 -12.18 3.37
CA VAL A 498 57.64 -11.55 2.61
C VAL A 498 58.01 -10.12 2.22
N ILE A 499 57.69 -9.70 1.00
CA ILE A 499 57.84 -8.30 0.54
C ILE A 499 56.50 -7.66 0.17
N ASP A 500 56.47 -6.32 0.19
CA ASP A 500 55.32 -5.56 -0.32
C ASP A 500 55.27 -5.70 -1.85
N THR A 501 54.18 -6.31 -2.32
CA THR A 501 53.93 -6.53 -3.75
C THR A 501 52.89 -5.58 -4.32
N ASN A 502 52.26 -4.76 -3.46
CA ASN A 502 51.12 -3.89 -3.77
C ASN A 502 50.17 -4.49 -4.84
N PRO A 503 49.54 -5.65 -4.55
CA PRO A 503 48.69 -6.33 -5.51
C PRO A 503 47.49 -5.45 -5.87
N ASN A 504 47.17 -5.39 -7.17
CA ASN A 504 46.03 -4.64 -7.68
C ASN A 504 45.09 -5.63 -8.39
N PRO A 505 43.78 -5.67 -8.07
CA PRO A 505 42.83 -6.44 -8.86
C PRO A 505 42.84 -5.92 -10.30
N THR A 506 43.15 -6.78 -11.26
CA THR A 506 43.28 -6.38 -12.67
C THR A 506 41.95 -6.30 -13.40
N ASN A 507 40.90 -6.96 -12.88
CA ASN A 507 39.65 -7.10 -13.61
C ASN A 507 38.42 -7.14 -12.67
N PRO A 508 37.44 -6.23 -12.80
CA PRO A 508 36.20 -6.28 -12.02
C PRO A 508 35.27 -7.46 -12.40
N THR A 509 35.57 -8.18 -13.48
CA THR A 509 34.75 -9.27 -14.04
C THR A 509 35.29 -10.67 -13.76
N GLN A 510 36.41 -10.80 -13.04
CA GLN A 510 36.98 -12.09 -12.66
C GLN A 510 37.78 -11.98 -11.35
N PRO A 511 37.72 -12.96 -10.44
CA PRO A 511 38.56 -13.04 -9.24
C PRO A 511 39.99 -13.39 -9.64
N GLU A 512 40.69 -12.38 -10.16
CA GLU A 512 42.09 -12.47 -10.53
C GLU A 512 42.86 -11.36 -9.81
N ILE A 513 43.87 -11.78 -9.05
CA ILE A 513 44.86 -10.88 -8.49
C ILE A 513 46.17 -11.14 -9.23
N THR A 514 46.71 -10.06 -9.79
CA THR A 514 47.95 -10.07 -10.56
C THR A 514 49.00 -9.25 -9.86
N THR A 515 50.14 -9.90 -9.63
CA THR A 515 51.45 -9.32 -9.35
C THR A 515 52.40 -9.84 -10.45
N ASP A 516 53.65 -10.15 -10.12
CA ASP A 516 54.50 -11.04 -10.95
C ASP A 516 53.89 -12.46 -11.12
N TYR A 517 52.85 -12.77 -10.34
CA TYR A 517 52.10 -14.02 -10.38
C TYR A 517 50.61 -13.73 -10.57
N LYS A 518 49.90 -14.66 -11.19
CA LYS A 518 48.46 -14.59 -11.38
C LYS A 518 47.78 -15.75 -10.67
N ILE A 519 46.80 -15.42 -9.85
CA ILE A 519 45.96 -16.38 -9.12
C ILE A 519 44.58 -16.34 -9.73
N SER A 520 44.13 -17.46 -10.29
CA SER A 520 42.84 -17.55 -10.96
C SER A 520 42.03 -18.73 -10.45
N ILE A 521 40.74 -18.50 -10.19
CA ILE A 521 39.75 -19.58 -9.99
C ILE A 521 39.26 -19.98 -11.38
N ILE A 522 39.65 -21.16 -11.85
CA ILE A 522 39.49 -21.55 -13.26
C ILE A 522 38.25 -22.40 -13.52
N ALA A 523 37.83 -23.23 -12.56
CA ALA A 523 36.65 -24.08 -12.70
C ALA A 523 36.13 -24.55 -11.34
N ILE A 524 34.86 -24.95 -11.33
CA ILE A 524 34.24 -25.72 -10.25
C ILE A 524 33.57 -26.95 -10.87
N GLN A 525 33.83 -28.10 -10.27
CA GLN A 525 33.50 -29.41 -10.82
C GLN A 525 32.78 -30.25 -9.80
N GLU A 526 31.77 -31.01 -10.25
CA GLU A 526 31.18 -32.08 -9.46
C GLU A 526 31.84 -33.40 -9.83
N LEU A 527 32.33 -34.11 -8.82
CA LEU A 527 33.00 -35.40 -8.94
C LEU A 527 32.10 -36.49 -8.37
N ASP A 528 31.97 -37.61 -9.08
CA ASP A 528 31.35 -38.80 -8.53
C ASP A 528 32.27 -39.56 -7.57
N ILE A 529 31.81 -40.71 -7.10
CA ILE A 529 32.54 -41.61 -6.21
C ILE A 529 33.81 -42.21 -6.85
N GLU A 530 34.01 -42.11 -8.16
CA GLU A 530 35.22 -42.58 -8.84
C GLU A 530 36.16 -41.40 -9.18
N ASP A 531 35.92 -40.23 -8.58
CA ASP A 531 36.58 -38.95 -8.90
C ASP A 531 36.42 -38.54 -10.39
N THR A 532 35.40 -39.05 -11.07
CA THR A 532 35.10 -38.66 -12.45
C THR A 532 34.23 -37.40 -12.49
N VAL A 533 34.55 -36.50 -13.41
CA VAL A 533 33.87 -35.21 -13.53
C VAL A 533 32.50 -35.42 -14.15
N THR A 534 31.45 -35.29 -13.34
CA THR A 534 30.04 -35.40 -13.79
C THR A 534 29.46 -34.05 -14.20
N GLU A 535 30.02 -32.95 -13.68
CA GLU A 535 29.65 -31.59 -14.04
C GLU A 535 30.88 -30.68 -14.00
N ASN A 536 31.00 -29.76 -14.95
CA ASN A 536 32.13 -28.85 -15.04
C ASN A 536 31.66 -27.46 -15.47
N HIS A 537 31.82 -26.50 -14.57
CA HIS A 537 31.59 -25.09 -14.85
C HIS A 537 32.93 -24.38 -15.03
N ASN A 538 33.19 -23.92 -16.25
CA ASN A 538 34.39 -23.14 -16.54
C ASN A 538 34.19 -21.69 -16.08
N LEU A 539 34.95 -21.28 -15.06
CA LEU A 539 34.78 -19.99 -14.39
C LEU A 539 35.58 -18.86 -15.05
N THR A 540 36.41 -19.18 -16.05
CA THR A 540 37.15 -18.18 -16.85
C THR A 540 36.28 -17.50 -17.91
N ALA A 541 35.14 -18.10 -18.26
CA ALA A 541 34.24 -17.62 -19.33
C ALA A 541 32.90 -17.06 -18.80
N ILE A 542 32.69 -17.03 -17.48
CA ILE A 542 31.45 -16.60 -16.83
C ILE A 542 31.67 -15.24 -16.16
N GLY A 543 30.67 -14.36 -16.22
CA GLY A 543 30.76 -13.00 -15.65
C GLY A 543 30.65 -13.02 -14.13
N TRP A 544 31.78 -12.95 -13.44
CA TRP A 544 31.80 -12.67 -12.01
C TRP A 544 31.34 -11.24 -11.75
N SER A 545 30.68 -11.02 -10.62
CA SER A 545 30.34 -9.70 -10.11
C SER A 545 31.14 -9.40 -8.85
N MET A 546 31.96 -8.35 -8.89
CA MET A 546 32.59 -7.82 -7.69
C MET A 546 31.53 -7.13 -6.83
N THR A 547 31.30 -7.67 -5.62
CA THR A 547 30.29 -7.18 -4.68
C THR A 547 30.86 -6.21 -3.65
N LEU A 548 32.16 -6.32 -3.36
CA LEU A 548 32.88 -5.41 -2.47
C LEU A 548 34.27 -5.10 -3.04
N ASN A 549 34.61 -3.81 -3.08
CA ASN A 549 35.91 -3.32 -3.52
C ASN A 549 36.45 -2.28 -2.53
N ASP A 550 37.19 -2.76 -1.53
CA ASP A 550 37.84 -1.93 -0.53
C ASP A 550 39.36 -1.92 -0.79
N THR A 551 39.77 -1.13 -1.78
CA THR A 551 41.19 -0.98 -2.15
C THR A 551 42.04 -0.39 -1.02
N LEU A 552 41.43 0.41 -0.13
CA LEU A 552 42.11 1.02 1.01
C LEU A 552 42.57 -0.06 1.99
N ASN A 553 41.65 -0.96 2.38
CA ASN A 553 41.96 -2.06 3.31
C ASN A 553 42.46 -3.33 2.62
N GLY A 554 42.51 -3.34 1.28
CA GLY A 554 42.98 -4.49 0.50
C GLY A 554 42.00 -5.66 0.53
N HIS A 555 40.69 -5.39 0.58
CA HIS A 555 39.66 -6.40 0.72
C HIS A 555 38.70 -6.39 -0.49
N TRP A 556 38.56 -7.53 -1.16
CA TRP A 556 37.76 -7.67 -2.37
C TRP A 556 36.90 -8.92 -2.34
N THR A 557 35.62 -8.80 -2.66
CA THR A 557 34.71 -9.96 -2.75
C THR A 557 34.09 -10.04 -4.13
N TYR A 558 34.12 -11.25 -4.69
CA TYR A 558 33.56 -11.60 -5.99
C TYR A 558 32.56 -12.72 -5.83
N ASN A 559 31.41 -12.60 -6.50
CA ASN A 559 30.38 -13.63 -6.53
C ASN A 559 30.11 -14.05 -7.98
N VAL A 560 29.82 -15.33 -8.18
CA VAL A 560 29.31 -15.86 -9.44
C VAL A 560 28.11 -16.77 -9.16
N SER A 561 27.04 -16.59 -9.95
CA SER A 561 25.89 -17.49 -9.93
C SER A 561 26.09 -18.60 -10.95
N LEU A 562 25.91 -19.84 -10.53
CA LEU A 562 26.16 -21.03 -11.32
C LEU A 562 24.82 -21.68 -11.67
N GLY A 563 24.33 -21.41 -12.88
CA GLY A 563 23.07 -21.96 -13.40
C GLY A 563 21.80 -21.30 -12.83
N SER A 564 20.65 -21.97 -13.02
CA SER A 564 19.30 -21.51 -12.64
C SER A 564 18.89 -21.81 -11.20
N ASN A 565 19.67 -22.63 -10.47
CA ASN A 565 19.27 -23.18 -9.17
C ASN A 565 19.80 -22.37 -7.97
N HIS A 566 20.06 -21.07 -8.15
CA HIS A 566 20.55 -20.17 -7.10
C HIS A 566 21.87 -20.58 -6.42
N SER A 567 22.67 -21.44 -7.05
CA SER A 567 23.99 -21.82 -6.56
C SER A 567 24.96 -20.67 -6.74
N THR A 568 25.68 -20.31 -5.69
CA THR A 568 26.62 -19.20 -5.73
C THR A 568 27.99 -19.61 -5.23
N LEU A 569 29.03 -19.16 -5.92
CA LEU A 569 30.41 -19.25 -5.47
C LEU A 569 30.91 -17.83 -5.15
N THR A 570 31.36 -17.66 -3.92
CA THR A 570 31.92 -16.42 -3.38
C THR A 570 33.41 -16.62 -3.18
N ALA A 571 34.21 -15.67 -3.67
CA ALA A 571 35.65 -15.60 -3.47
C ALA A 571 36.02 -14.25 -2.84
N THR A 572 36.68 -14.29 -1.69
CA THR A 572 37.09 -13.10 -0.93
C THR A 572 38.61 -13.08 -0.83
N TYR A 573 39.20 -11.97 -1.27
CA TYR A 573 40.62 -11.71 -1.16
C TYR A 573 40.88 -10.66 -0.08
N ASP A 574 41.85 -10.93 0.77
CA ASP A 574 42.33 -10.05 1.83
C ASP A 574 43.85 -9.87 1.73
N TYR A 575 44.29 -8.68 1.35
CA TYR A 575 45.69 -8.29 1.34
C TYR A 575 46.06 -7.58 2.65
N ILE A 576 47.03 -8.15 3.36
CA ILE A 576 47.35 -7.76 4.73
C ILE A 576 48.36 -6.62 4.70
N LYS A 577 47.94 -5.39 4.98
CA LYS A 577 48.83 -4.21 5.04
C LYS A 577 49.32 -3.92 6.45
N GLU A 578 48.70 -4.52 7.46
CA GLU A 578 48.95 -4.24 8.88
C GLU A 578 50.32 -4.72 9.34
N GLN A 579 51.00 -3.87 10.11
CA GLN A 579 52.26 -4.25 10.76
C GLN A 579 52.02 -5.37 11.76
N GLY A 580 52.82 -6.43 11.68
CA GLY A 580 52.68 -7.62 12.53
C GLY A 580 51.75 -8.71 11.98
N GLY A 581 51.13 -8.49 10.81
CA GLY A 581 50.23 -9.47 10.18
C GLY A 581 48.80 -9.44 10.73
N ARG A 582 47.97 -10.40 10.28
CA ARG A 582 46.56 -10.55 10.67
C ARG A 582 46.25 -11.98 11.09
N ASN A 583 45.52 -12.15 12.18
CA ASN A 583 45.04 -13.45 12.65
C ASN A 583 43.75 -13.85 11.96
N TYR A 584 43.69 -15.08 11.47
CA TYR A 584 42.50 -15.70 10.91
C TYR A 584 42.09 -16.88 11.77
N THR A 585 40.79 -17.12 11.84
CA THR A 585 40.22 -18.33 12.42
C THR A 585 39.40 -19.04 11.34
N PHE A 586 39.75 -20.28 11.03
CA PHE A 586 39.01 -21.09 10.07
C PHE A 586 38.89 -22.52 10.58
N SER A 587 37.67 -23.07 10.56
CA SER A 587 37.37 -24.43 11.03
C SER A 587 37.94 -24.74 12.44
N GLY A 588 37.86 -23.77 13.36
CA GLY A 588 38.34 -23.89 14.75
C GLY A 588 39.86 -23.79 14.92
N GLN A 589 40.62 -23.61 13.84
CA GLN A 589 42.07 -23.40 13.87
C GLN A 589 42.39 -21.93 13.73
N GLN A 590 43.37 -21.45 14.50
CA GLN A 590 43.90 -20.10 14.40
C GLN A 590 45.25 -20.12 13.71
N PHE A 591 45.43 -19.25 12.73
CA PHE A 591 46.71 -19.03 12.08
C PHE A 591 46.90 -17.55 11.79
N THR A 592 48.15 -17.13 11.78
CA THR A 592 48.53 -15.75 11.48
C THR A 592 49.13 -15.72 10.08
N LEU A 593 48.65 -14.79 9.25
CA LEU A 593 49.28 -14.47 7.99
C LEU A 593 50.07 -13.18 8.14
N ASN A 594 51.30 -13.19 7.65
CA ASN A 594 52.21 -12.07 7.78
C ASN A 594 51.75 -10.86 6.99
N GLN A 595 52.31 -9.70 7.34
CA GLN A 595 52.21 -8.50 6.52
C GLN A 595 52.62 -8.80 5.07
N TYR A 596 51.89 -8.23 4.12
CA TYR A 596 52.02 -8.42 2.66
C TYR A 596 51.69 -9.83 2.14
N SER A 597 51.07 -10.68 2.97
CA SER A 597 50.45 -11.92 2.50
C SER A 597 49.05 -11.67 1.93
N LEU A 598 48.60 -12.60 1.09
CA LEU A 598 47.28 -12.57 0.47
C LEU A 598 46.45 -13.77 0.95
N LYS A 599 45.29 -13.50 1.55
CA LYS A 599 44.33 -14.52 1.95
C LYS A 599 43.24 -14.64 0.89
N LEU A 600 42.91 -15.86 0.48
CA LEU A 600 41.74 -16.16 -0.36
C LEU A 600 40.81 -17.09 0.42
N SER A 601 39.61 -16.63 0.73
CA SER A 601 38.55 -17.46 1.29
C SER A 601 37.53 -17.73 0.20
N MET A 602 37.04 -18.97 0.09
CA MET A 602 35.97 -19.29 -0.85
C MET A 602 34.84 -20.04 -0.17
N SER A 603 33.61 -19.76 -0.61
CA SER A 603 32.42 -20.46 -0.17
C SER A 603 31.47 -20.75 -1.32
N VAL A 604 30.91 -21.94 -1.32
CA VAL A 604 29.91 -22.43 -2.25
C VAL A 604 28.59 -22.57 -1.49
N HIS A 605 27.52 -22.02 -2.06
CA HIS A 605 26.18 -22.09 -1.49
C HIS A 605 25.23 -22.83 -2.41
N ASN A 606 24.32 -23.61 -1.82
CA ASN A 606 23.20 -24.27 -2.48
C ASN A 606 23.60 -25.03 -3.75
N TRP A 607 24.65 -25.86 -3.68
CA TRP A 607 25.09 -26.66 -4.83
C TRP A 607 24.11 -27.82 -5.10
N PRO A 608 23.60 -27.99 -6.33
CA PRO A 608 22.58 -28.99 -6.66
C PRO A 608 23.23 -30.33 -6.98
N PHE A 609 23.78 -30.98 -5.96
CA PHE A 609 24.44 -32.28 -6.12
C PHE A 609 23.54 -33.29 -6.84
N LYS A 610 24.08 -33.95 -7.87
CA LYS A 610 23.41 -35.06 -8.58
C LYS A 610 23.21 -36.27 -7.68
N SER A 611 24.08 -36.42 -6.69
CA SER A 611 24.04 -37.47 -5.68
C SER A 611 24.66 -36.97 -4.39
N LYS A 612 24.15 -37.40 -3.23
CA LYS A 612 24.77 -37.13 -1.92
C LYS A 612 26.15 -37.78 -1.75
N MET A 613 26.51 -38.69 -2.64
CA MET A 613 27.84 -39.32 -2.68
C MET A 613 28.88 -38.51 -3.46
N ASN A 614 28.45 -37.46 -4.18
CA ASN A 614 29.34 -36.65 -4.99
C ASN A 614 30.07 -35.61 -4.13
N SER A 615 31.15 -35.08 -4.68
CA SER A 615 31.92 -33.99 -4.07
C SER A 615 32.07 -32.82 -5.05
N VAL A 616 32.26 -31.62 -4.52
CA VAL A 616 32.49 -30.41 -5.33
C VAL A 616 33.95 -30.01 -5.20
N ARG A 617 34.65 -29.92 -6.32
CA ARG A 617 36.05 -29.51 -6.41
C ARG A 617 36.17 -28.13 -7.05
N VAL A 618 36.81 -27.20 -6.35
CA VAL A 618 37.21 -25.90 -6.91
C VAL A 618 38.66 -25.97 -7.38
N LEU A 619 38.91 -25.56 -8.63
CA LEU A 619 40.23 -25.55 -9.25
C LEU A 619 40.84 -24.14 -9.21
N ILE A 620 42.01 -24.04 -8.59
CA ILE A 620 42.75 -22.79 -8.42
C ILE A 620 44.07 -22.93 -9.15
N LYS A 621 44.35 -22.00 -10.06
CA LYS A 621 45.59 -21.92 -10.82
C LYS A 621 46.46 -20.81 -10.25
N VAL A 622 47.73 -21.12 -10.00
CA VAL A 622 48.78 -20.16 -9.72
C VAL A 622 49.79 -20.21 -10.85
N GLU A 623 50.01 -19.09 -11.53
CA GLU A 623 50.92 -19.02 -12.67
C GLU A 623 51.89 -17.84 -12.57
N SER A 624 53.15 -18.04 -12.93
CA SER A 624 54.12 -16.96 -13.07
C SER A 624 53.89 -16.21 -14.38
N GLN A 625 53.93 -14.87 -14.35
CA GLN A 625 53.72 -14.00 -15.51
C GLN A 625 55.01 -13.69 -16.30
N ASN A 626 56.05 -14.53 -16.18
CA ASN A 626 57.40 -14.16 -16.60
C ASN A 626 57.51 -13.93 -18.12
N THR A 627 57.86 -12.70 -18.51
CA THR A 627 58.13 -12.27 -19.89
C THR A 627 59.63 -12.05 -20.16
N ASP A 628 60.51 -12.44 -19.23
CA ASP A 628 61.95 -12.17 -19.33
C ASP A 628 62.69 -13.22 -20.19
N PRO A 629 63.26 -12.85 -21.35
CA PRO A 629 64.03 -13.76 -22.20
C PRO A 629 65.36 -14.26 -21.59
N CYS A 630 65.81 -13.74 -20.44
CA CYS A 630 67.00 -14.28 -19.75
C CYS A 630 66.67 -15.39 -18.71
N ALA A 631 65.42 -15.81 -18.55
CA ALA A 631 65.00 -16.91 -17.65
C ALA A 631 65.29 -18.31 -18.22
N SER A 632 66.56 -18.69 -18.33
CA SER A 632 66.95 -20.04 -18.79
C SER A 632 67.14 -21.07 -17.66
N SER A 633 66.81 -20.72 -16.41
CA SER A 633 67.05 -21.62 -15.25
C SER A 633 66.14 -21.41 -14.03
N SER A 634 64.91 -20.91 -14.18
CA SER A 634 63.96 -20.98 -13.04
C SER A 634 63.56 -22.44 -12.80
N PRO A 635 63.70 -22.98 -11.58
CA PRO A 635 63.25 -24.34 -11.29
C PRO A 635 61.73 -24.46 -11.53
N PRO A 636 61.25 -25.62 -12.01
CA PRO A 636 59.82 -25.84 -12.17
C PRO A 636 59.11 -25.70 -10.82
N PRO A 637 57.80 -25.38 -10.81
CA PRO A 637 57.03 -25.33 -9.58
C PRO A 637 57.21 -26.61 -8.76
N THR A 638 57.20 -26.48 -7.44
CA THR A 638 57.31 -27.64 -6.54
C THR A 638 56.10 -27.73 -5.64
N THR A 639 55.77 -28.95 -5.21
CA THR A 639 54.64 -29.24 -4.32
C THR A 639 55.09 -30.14 -3.19
N GLN A 640 54.70 -29.79 -1.97
CA GLN A 640 54.98 -30.57 -0.76
C GLN A 640 53.64 -30.93 -0.10
N PRO A 641 53.15 -32.17 -0.28
CA PRO A 641 51.95 -32.64 0.39
C PRO A 641 52.26 -33.02 1.85
N THR A 642 51.34 -32.67 2.73
CA THR A 642 51.28 -33.09 4.15
C THR A 642 49.90 -33.68 4.43
N PRO A 643 49.67 -34.39 5.54
CA PRO A 643 48.36 -34.93 5.87
C PRO A 643 47.23 -33.88 5.95
N SER A 644 47.58 -32.62 6.19
CA SER A 644 46.64 -31.54 6.47
C SER A 644 46.69 -30.38 5.46
N SER A 645 47.63 -30.37 4.52
CA SER A 645 47.74 -29.33 3.49
C SER A 645 48.60 -29.75 2.30
N ILE A 646 48.43 -29.07 1.17
CA ILE A 646 49.43 -29.06 0.09
C ILE A 646 50.03 -27.67 0.02
N SER A 647 51.35 -27.59 0.15
CA SER A 647 52.11 -26.36 -0.10
C SER A 647 52.70 -26.39 -1.50
N THR A 648 52.63 -25.27 -2.23
CA THR A 648 53.17 -25.14 -3.58
C THR A 648 54.10 -23.94 -3.67
N LEU A 649 55.14 -24.06 -4.48
CA LEU A 649 56.11 -23.00 -4.74
C LEU A 649 56.22 -22.74 -6.23
N VAL A 650 55.85 -21.53 -6.67
CA VAL A 650 55.98 -21.08 -8.07
C VAL A 650 57.03 -19.97 -8.11
N HIS A 651 57.98 -20.04 -9.05
CA HIS A 651 59.12 -19.13 -9.09
C HIS A 651 59.18 -18.32 -10.38
N ASN A 652 59.81 -17.14 -10.29
CA ASN A 652 60.36 -16.42 -11.44
C ASN A 652 61.86 -16.11 -11.19
N ALA A 653 62.45 -15.20 -11.98
CA ALA A 653 63.87 -14.86 -11.87
C ALA A 653 64.25 -14.06 -10.60
N LEU A 654 63.29 -13.39 -9.94
CA LEU A 654 63.53 -12.41 -8.87
C LEU A 654 62.82 -12.77 -7.55
N SER A 655 61.73 -13.52 -7.61
CA SER A 655 60.81 -13.78 -6.51
C SER A 655 60.24 -15.20 -6.57
N GLY A 656 59.48 -15.57 -5.55
CA GLY A 656 58.67 -16.78 -5.54
C GLY A 656 57.34 -16.56 -4.85
N MET A 657 56.37 -17.41 -5.16
CA MET A 657 55.05 -17.41 -4.55
C MET A 657 54.80 -18.76 -3.88
N SER A 658 54.64 -18.72 -2.56
CA SER A 658 54.25 -19.85 -1.74
C SER A 658 52.74 -19.83 -1.59
N SER A 659 52.10 -20.98 -1.81
CA SER A 659 50.67 -21.14 -1.58
C SER A 659 50.45 -22.35 -0.71
N ARG A 660 49.57 -22.27 0.26
CA ARG A 660 49.20 -23.37 1.14
C ARG A 660 47.70 -23.60 1.04
N PHE A 661 47.33 -24.81 0.65
CA PHE A 661 45.95 -25.24 0.50
C PHE A 661 45.61 -26.16 1.66
N LEU A 662 44.83 -25.67 2.62
CA LEU A 662 44.43 -26.43 3.79
C LEU A 662 43.44 -27.53 3.40
N SER A 663 43.63 -28.72 3.96
CA SER A 663 42.69 -29.84 3.85
C SER A 663 41.57 -29.73 4.88
N ILE A 664 41.54 -28.71 5.73
CA ILE A 664 40.38 -28.42 6.56
C ILE A 664 39.36 -27.60 5.78
N ALA A 665 38.08 -27.85 6.03
CA ALA A 665 36.97 -27.16 5.40
C ALA A 665 35.78 -27.07 6.36
N GLN A 666 34.83 -26.20 6.04
CA GLN A 666 33.59 -26.07 6.80
C GLN A 666 32.40 -26.41 5.91
N VAL A 667 31.54 -27.33 6.34
CA VAL A 667 30.35 -27.77 5.62
C VAL A 667 29.16 -27.79 6.56
N ASP A 668 28.13 -27.00 6.25
CA ASP A 668 26.91 -26.85 7.07
C ASP A 668 27.24 -26.73 8.57
N ASP A 669 28.09 -25.77 8.93
CA ASP A 669 28.58 -25.50 10.30
C ASP A 669 29.42 -26.60 10.97
N ARG A 670 29.86 -27.61 10.21
CA ARG A 670 30.76 -28.65 10.70
C ARG A 670 32.15 -28.48 10.16
N ASN A 671 33.13 -28.65 11.04
CA ASN A 671 34.53 -28.73 10.69
C ASN A 671 34.81 -30.13 10.14
N ILE A 672 35.28 -30.18 8.90
CA ILE A 672 35.56 -31.42 8.19
C ILE A 672 36.99 -31.42 7.63
N ILE A 673 37.46 -32.60 7.24
CA ILE A 673 38.69 -32.74 6.47
C ILE A 673 38.28 -32.80 4.99
N GLY A 674 38.41 -31.70 4.26
CA GLY A 674 38.33 -31.68 2.80
C GLY A 674 39.51 -32.39 2.12
N ARG A 675 39.44 -32.54 0.79
CA ARG A 675 40.50 -33.17 0.00
C ARG A 675 41.25 -32.13 -0.83
N VAL A 676 42.57 -32.10 -0.74
CA VAL A 676 43.42 -31.22 -1.57
C VAL A 676 44.33 -32.07 -2.44
N ASN A 677 44.31 -31.84 -3.75
CA ASN A 677 45.12 -32.59 -4.71
C ASN A 677 45.80 -31.66 -5.71
N GLN A 678 47.03 -31.99 -6.10
CA GLN A 678 47.64 -31.42 -7.29
C GLN A 678 46.99 -32.01 -8.55
N VAL A 679 46.41 -31.16 -9.39
CA VAL A 679 45.70 -31.56 -10.61
C VAL A 679 46.63 -31.52 -11.82
N SER A 680 47.40 -30.45 -11.97
CA SER A 680 48.42 -30.33 -13.01
C SER A 680 49.58 -29.45 -12.55
N ILE A 681 50.74 -29.65 -13.18
CA ILE A 681 51.93 -28.84 -12.99
C ILE A 681 52.61 -28.70 -14.35
N ASP A 682 52.85 -27.45 -14.74
CA ASP A 682 53.55 -27.06 -15.97
C ASP A 682 54.80 -26.26 -15.59
N ASP A 683 55.62 -25.88 -16.57
CA ASP A 683 56.90 -25.18 -16.33
C ASP A 683 56.77 -23.87 -15.53
N TYR A 684 55.60 -23.23 -15.57
CA TYR A 684 55.34 -21.94 -14.92
C TYR A 684 54.04 -21.87 -14.12
N SER A 685 53.28 -22.96 -14.03
CA SER A 685 51.99 -22.94 -13.34
C SER A 685 51.67 -24.24 -12.62
N VAL A 686 50.90 -24.11 -11.54
CA VAL A 686 50.36 -25.25 -10.79
C VAL A 686 48.85 -25.07 -10.64
N VAL A 687 48.11 -26.17 -10.80
CA VAL A 687 46.66 -26.23 -10.54
C VAL A 687 46.42 -27.12 -9.35
N ILE A 688 45.85 -26.55 -8.29
CA ILE A 688 45.43 -27.27 -7.09
C ILE A 688 43.90 -27.34 -7.07
N GLY A 689 43.39 -28.53 -6.77
CA GLY A 689 41.97 -28.78 -6.57
C GLY A 689 41.66 -29.02 -5.11
N THR A 690 40.76 -28.21 -4.55
CA THR A 690 40.23 -28.40 -3.19
C THR A 690 38.79 -28.88 -3.28
N SER A 691 38.50 -30.00 -2.63
CA SER A 691 37.22 -30.70 -2.74
C SER A 691 36.47 -30.71 -1.42
N LEU A 692 35.17 -30.45 -1.50
CA LEU A 692 34.19 -30.49 -0.43
C LEU A 692 33.27 -31.71 -0.64
N PRO A 693 33.01 -32.53 0.40
CA PRO A 693 31.96 -33.55 0.31
C PRO A 693 30.58 -32.90 0.19
N TYR A 694 29.53 -33.71 0.05
CA TYR A 694 28.15 -33.24 0.04
C TYR A 694 27.84 -32.25 1.19
N PHE A 695 27.13 -31.18 0.86
CA PHE A 695 26.61 -30.20 1.80
C PHE A 695 25.22 -29.75 1.36
N ASN A 696 24.36 -29.38 2.30
CA ASN A 696 22.99 -28.98 2.04
C ASN A 696 22.93 -27.52 1.56
N HIS A 697 23.62 -26.63 2.27
CA HIS A 697 23.51 -25.19 2.05
C HIS A 697 24.85 -24.52 1.86
N TYR A 698 25.87 -24.90 2.62
CA TYR A 698 27.11 -24.14 2.70
C TYR A 698 28.33 -25.05 2.74
N GLY A 699 29.33 -24.72 1.92
CA GLY A 699 30.65 -25.33 1.97
C GLY A 699 31.74 -24.26 1.77
N ALA A 700 32.75 -24.23 2.63
CA ALA A 700 33.85 -23.28 2.56
C ALA A 700 35.21 -23.95 2.59
N ILE A 701 36.13 -23.37 1.81
CA ILE A 701 37.52 -23.79 1.66
C ILE A 701 38.42 -22.59 1.83
N ASP A 702 39.61 -22.82 2.37
CA ASP A 702 40.45 -21.73 2.86
C ASP A 702 41.92 -21.87 2.47
N PRO A 703 42.28 -21.60 1.20
CA PRO A 703 43.67 -21.47 0.80
C PRO A 703 44.31 -20.18 1.34
N ASP A 704 45.63 -20.18 1.53
CA ASP A 704 46.41 -18.99 1.85
C ASP A 704 47.65 -18.85 0.97
N PHE A 705 48.02 -17.62 0.65
CA PHE A 705 49.05 -17.29 -0.33
C PHE A 705 50.04 -16.26 0.24
N SER A 706 51.33 -16.46 0.00
CA SER A 706 52.40 -15.55 0.39
C SER A 706 53.41 -15.38 -0.74
N ILE A 707 53.70 -14.14 -1.10
CA ILE A 707 54.73 -13.81 -2.09
C ILE A 707 56.02 -13.44 -1.35
N PHE A 708 57.16 -13.96 -1.77
CA PHE A 708 58.46 -13.74 -1.13
C PHE A 708 59.54 -13.40 -2.16
N LEU A 709 60.61 -12.73 -1.73
CA LEU A 709 61.82 -12.58 -2.53
C LEU A 709 62.83 -13.67 -2.18
N ARG A 710 63.53 -14.15 -3.20
CA ARG A 710 64.79 -14.88 -2.99
C ARG A 710 65.90 -13.83 -2.90
N VAL A 711 66.44 -13.60 -1.72
CA VAL A 711 67.70 -12.86 -1.58
C VAL A 711 68.80 -13.86 -1.91
N ASP A 712 69.38 -13.78 -3.10
CA ASP A 712 70.56 -14.58 -3.41
C ASP A 712 71.70 -14.21 -2.44
N ASP A 713 72.29 -15.22 -1.82
CA ASP A 713 73.33 -15.10 -0.81
C ASP A 713 74.57 -14.36 -1.37
N GLY A 714 74.60 -13.05 -1.14
CA GLY A 714 75.81 -12.28 -0.87
C GLY A 714 77.07 -12.60 -1.67
N THR A 715 77.04 -12.56 -3.01
CA THR A 715 78.20 -12.15 -3.83
C THR A 715 77.78 -11.76 -5.24
N THR A 716 77.63 -10.46 -5.51
CA THR A 716 78.42 -9.70 -6.51
C THR A 716 77.74 -8.38 -6.89
N SER A 717 78.60 -7.39 -7.06
CA SER A 717 78.34 -6.02 -7.50
C SER A 717 77.82 -5.93 -8.93
N ASN A 718 76.99 -4.91 -9.17
CA ASN A 718 76.83 -4.11 -10.41
C ASN A 718 77.25 -4.71 -11.77
N ASN A 719 76.29 -4.69 -12.68
CA ASN A 719 76.37 -4.86 -14.14
C ASN A 719 76.80 -6.26 -14.63
N ASP A 720 75.81 -7.07 -15.03
CA ASP A 720 75.92 -7.73 -16.33
C ASP A 720 74.54 -8.02 -16.94
N LYS A 721 74.28 -7.42 -18.10
CA LYS A 721 73.20 -7.85 -19.00
C LYS A 721 73.72 -9.08 -19.74
N CYS A 722 73.23 -10.26 -19.36
CA CYS A 722 73.32 -11.54 -20.07
C CYS A 722 74.65 -11.69 -20.87
N GLY A 723 75.73 -12.01 -20.16
CA GLY A 723 77.10 -12.08 -20.68
C GLY A 723 77.57 -13.52 -20.96
N ASP A 724 78.10 -13.70 -22.16
CA ASP A 724 78.72 -14.91 -22.69
C ASP A 724 80.01 -15.36 -21.94
N SER A 725 80.24 -16.67 -22.02
CA SER A 725 81.54 -17.38 -22.05
C SER A 725 82.13 -18.00 -20.77
N LYS A 726 82.27 -19.34 -20.89
CA LYS A 726 83.38 -20.22 -20.50
C LYS A 726 83.96 -20.16 -19.06
N ASN A 727 83.70 -21.28 -18.37
CA ASN A 727 84.67 -22.14 -17.64
C ASN A 727 85.41 -21.52 -16.44
N ASP A 728 85.06 -21.93 -15.21
CA ASP A 728 86.00 -22.64 -14.33
C ASP A 728 85.36 -23.20 -13.05
N ASN A 729 86.00 -24.26 -12.54
CA ASN A 729 85.63 -25.13 -11.43
C ASN A 729 85.61 -24.46 -10.04
N TRP A 730 84.73 -25.02 -9.20
CA TRP A 730 84.77 -25.29 -7.73
C TRP A 730 84.93 -24.13 -6.72
N LYS A 731 84.10 -24.11 -5.64
CA LYS A 731 84.42 -24.47 -4.23
C LYS A 731 83.15 -24.58 -3.35
N ILE A 732 82.88 -25.76 -2.78
CA ILE A 732 82.09 -25.93 -1.54
C ILE A 732 82.89 -26.87 -0.61
N ILE A 733 83.22 -26.40 0.59
CA ILE A 733 83.86 -27.08 1.75
C ILE A 733 83.26 -26.34 2.97
N VAL A 734 82.72 -26.89 4.07
CA VAL A 734 82.69 -28.20 4.79
C VAL A 734 81.65 -28.03 5.93
N GLY A 735 80.99 -29.02 6.55
CA GLY A 735 81.00 -30.50 6.56
C GLY A 735 79.89 -31.00 7.53
N VAL A 736 79.70 -32.27 7.92
CA VAL A 736 80.53 -33.49 7.97
C VAL A 736 79.60 -34.73 8.09
N VAL A 737 79.81 -35.69 7.18
CA VAL A 737 79.84 -37.18 7.33
C VAL A 737 78.68 -37.94 8.02
N ILE A 738 77.96 -38.77 7.25
CA ILE A 738 77.85 -40.25 7.32
C ILE A 738 76.97 -40.70 6.12
N GLY A 739 77.38 -41.74 5.37
CA GLY A 739 76.44 -42.51 4.54
C GLY A 739 76.83 -42.89 3.11
N GLY A 740 78.12 -42.94 2.76
CA GLY A 740 78.56 -43.52 1.48
C GLY A 740 78.43 -45.04 1.44
N VAL A 741 77.24 -45.60 1.18
CA VAL A 741 77.04 -46.98 0.65
C VAL A 741 75.86 -47.07 -0.37
N GLY A 742 75.02 -46.05 -0.55
CA GLY A 742 73.78 -46.18 -1.33
C GLY A 742 73.88 -46.14 -2.87
N ALA A 743 75.01 -45.73 -3.46
CA ALA A 743 75.05 -45.40 -4.89
C ALA A 743 75.28 -46.61 -5.84
N ALA A 744 75.64 -47.79 -5.34
CA ALA A 744 75.82 -48.99 -6.17
C ALA A 744 74.54 -49.83 -6.35
N ALA A 745 73.50 -49.60 -5.53
CA ALA A 745 72.24 -50.37 -5.57
C ALA A 745 71.19 -49.84 -6.55
N ILE A 746 71.23 -48.54 -6.89
CA ILE A 746 70.21 -47.89 -7.72
C ILE A 746 70.39 -48.23 -9.22
N VAL A 747 71.64 -48.45 -9.66
CA VAL A 747 71.93 -48.82 -11.06
C VAL A 747 71.59 -50.30 -11.33
N THR A 748 71.68 -51.18 -10.33
CA THR A 748 71.30 -52.60 -10.46
C THR A 748 69.80 -52.85 -10.31
N GLY A 749 69.08 -52.08 -9.46
CA GLY A 749 67.63 -52.17 -9.32
C GLY A 749 66.83 -51.71 -10.55
N SER A 750 67.31 -50.66 -11.22
CA SER A 750 66.67 -50.09 -12.42
C SER A 750 66.66 -51.06 -13.60
N VAL A 751 67.72 -51.87 -13.76
CA VAL A 751 67.82 -52.90 -14.80
C VAL A 751 66.91 -54.12 -14.50
N MET A 752 66.68 -54.45 -13.23
CA MET A 752 65.75 -55.53 -12.85
C MET A 752 64.27 -55.13 -13.02
N LEU A 753 63.89 -53.88 -12.73
CA LEU A 753 62.51 -53.41 -12.89
C LEU A 753 62.10 -53.31 -14.37
N ILE A 754 63.00 -52.89 -15.26
CA ILE A 754 62.76 -52.87 -16.71
C ILE A 754 62.63 -54.31 -17.26
N LYS A 755 63.39 -55.28 -16.73
CA LYS A 755 63.32 -56.69 -17.13
C LYS A 755 62.04 -57.38 -16.61
N LYS A 756 61.56 -57.03 -15.41
CA LYS A 756 60.30 -57.54 -14.84
C LYS A 756 59.07 -57.01 -15.60
N LYS A 757 59.03 -55.71 -15.93
CA LYS A 757 57.91 -55.11 -16.69
C LYS A 757 57.78 -55.69 -18.12
N ARG A 758 58.91 -56.09 -18.74
CA ARG A 758 58.91 -56.74 -20.06
C ARG A 758 58.43 -58.19 -20.02
N ASN A 759 58.73 -58.95 -18.95
CA ASN A 759 58.24 -60.32 -18.78
C ASN A 759 56.74 -60.41 -18.48
N THR A 760 56.17 -59.48 -17.69
CA THR A 760 54.72 -59.48 -17.40
C THR A 760 53.88 -59.16 -18.64
N SER A 761 54.40 -58.32 -19.54
CA SER A 761 53.78 -58.01 -20.84
C SER A 761 53.72 -59.22 -21.77
N ILE A 762 54.75 -60.06 -21.75
CA ILE A 762 54.82 -61.29 -22.57
C ILE A 762 53.83 -62.35 -22.02
N GLN A 763 53.76 -62.54 -20.70
CA GLN A 763 52.78 -63.46 -20.09
C GLN A 763 51.33 -63.02 -20.29
N LYS A 764 51.05 -61.70 -20.25
CA LYS A 764 49.70 -61.16 -20.50
C LYS A 764 49.25 -61.38 -21.95
N LYS A 765 50.18 -61.30 -22.92
CA LYS A 765 49.91 -61.65 -24.34
C LYS A 765 49.69 -63.15 -24.55
N GLU A 766 50.38 -64.00 -23.79
CA GLU A 766 50.25 -65.46 -23.89
C GLU A 766 48.95 -65.97 -23.23
N MET A 767 48.53 -65.34 -22.12
CA MET A 767 47.25 -65.61 -21.47
C MET A 767 46.05 -65.16 -22.32
N ASN A 768 46.13 -63.99 -22.96
CA ASN A 768 45.09 -63.54 -23.90
C ASN A 768 44.97 -64.43 -25.14
N ARG A 769 46.08 -64.99 -25.63
CA ARG A 769 46.06 -66.00 -26.71
C ARG A 769 45.45 -67.33 -26.28
N LYS A 770 45.61 -67.73 -25.01
CA LYS A 770 44.96 -68.93 -24.46
C LYS A 770 43.46 -68.71 -24.21
N LEU A 771 43.05 -67.53 -23.75
CA LEU A 771 41.63 -67.15 -23.61
C LEU A 771 40.92 -67.09 -24.97
N GLN A 772 41.57 -66.61 -26.03
CA GLN A 772 40.97 -66.62 -27.37
C GLN A 772 40.80 -68.04 -27.96
N LYS A 773 41.62 -69.02 -27.54
CA LYS A 773 41.48 -70.42 -27.93
C LYS A 773 40.50 -71.22 -27.08
N LEU A 774 40.02 -70.65 -25.97
CA LEU A 774 38.96 -71.23 -25.13
C LEU A 774 37.58 -70.69 -25.50
N ASN A 775 37.53 -69.58 -26.25
CA ASN A 775 36.31 -68.96 -26.79
C ASN A 775 36.14 -69.21 -28.31
N SER A 776 36.87 -70.18 -28.87
CA SER A 776 36.72 -70.77 -30.21
C SER A 776 36.66 -72.27 -30.07
#